data_AF-A0A9P3ELP7-F1
#
_entry.id   AF-A0A9P3ELP7-F1
#
_cell.length_a   1.000
_cell.length_b   1.000
_cell.length_c   1.000
_cell.angle_alpha   90.00
_cell.angle_beta   90.00
_cell.angle_gamma   90.00
#
_symmetry.space_group_name_H-M   'P 1'
#
loop_
_entity.id
_entity.type
_entity.pdbx_description
1 polymer ?
#
loop_
_entity_poly.entity_id
_entity_poly.type
_entity_poly.pdbx_seq_one_letter_code
_entity_poly.pdbx_strand_id
1 'polypeptide(L)'
;MRHDEHFAAYGAAPPTLAMRLFCLLLAGLGLVGLVLFGLIYPPGALVAVALVGAFMVVLGVHRLAWLWVLPGLMPVIDLVPWTGSFYLAESDALVLSAFVVCGLRGLSGSGRGGEENGNGDSGWHFGALSWVLLLLIAASYLLSTSWGPLVHFLSQPEWRVGYFSPLNGVRLSKGMVWAVLLLPLFADAFRRQPQQAGRALVGGIVLGLVLVALAALWERWAFPGLSDFASDYRTTALFWEMNVGGATLDGWLALAVPFILWRVLQPASPRLLAGLLPGLALVAYACFTTFSRGLYAGLALGCALTVVLWMRTGRHHGQAPFTLRAVLGWGVYAALVGILLVFVFRTGGYRGLAAMLGVALATFASGPVVVTAPWRAWTGTLTLALVVLVALGGSALAAWLMPKGVYLAYGASALVFGLLWWRRQDEEAAAEQTLLLAALVWLAGNAVLVTAWWSEGRGVGAGMLAALVVLAPLGMIRVNPRLGWRVSAQTGVVVALVLGVLALGVLASGTYYASKRFETVSGDLGSRWRHWAMGASLPESGAEQWFGIGVGRYAERFFLQKTVEGAYPGTHQLSSDDDGRHFLRLGGPRHQLGFGEIYRVSQRVSSTLKRPLVVMVEARAPNGGAERLHVEICRKHLLYARGCAIKSVGVPGGGWKQLEFVLDSKDFGAGADRFPRPAVFSLADVTKGGMIDIAKVSVIDAKGTDLLDNGDFAAGGDFWFFSSDNFHLPWQEDNLWLHLWVEQGWFGVIAFSLLGLVALWRVSMGRAAHHPLAPPLAGAMLGFFSLGAFNSLVNAPRLTTFVFMLMWVALGVRVGREASDGRRA
;
A
#
# COMPACT_ATOMS: atom_id res chain seq x y z
N MET A 1 10.03 30.59 -60.69
CA MET A 1 8.71 31.19 -60.42
C MET A 1 8.45 31.07 -58.93
N ARG A 2 8.06 32.19 -58.31
CA ARG A 2 7.82 32.35 -56.87
C ARG A 2 6.75 31.37 -56.38
N HIS A 3 6.97 30.78 -55.21
CA HIS A 3 5.87 30.36 -54.34
C HIS A 3 6.15 30.92 -52.95
N ASP A 4 5.24 31.79 -52.52
CA ASP A 4 5.27 32.56 -51.28
C ASP A 4 5.15 31.66 -50.05
N GLU A 5 6.07 31.85 -49.10
CA GLU A 5 5.98 31.34 -47.73
C GLU A 5 4.97 32.18 -46.94
N HIS A 6 3.71 31.73 -46.89
CA HIS A 6 2.77 32.17 -45.85
C HIS A 6 2.94 31.29 -44.61
N PHE A 7 3.84 31.69 -43.71
CA PHE A 7 3.80 31.28 -42.30
C PHE A 7 2.56 31.90 -41.64
N ALA A 8 1.43 31.20 -41.71
CA ALA A 8 0.29 31.49 -40.85
C ALA A 8 0.66 31.08 -39.41
N ALA A 9 1.01 32.07 -38.59
CA ALA A 9 1.11 31.92 -37.15
C ALA A 9 -0.30 31.63 -36.59
N TYR A 10 -0.68 30.36 -36.54
CA TYR A 10 -1.91 29.92 -35.88
C TYR A 10 -1.75 30.08 -34.35
N GLY A 11 -2.24 31.21 -33.84
CA GLY A 11 -2.42 31.44 -32.42
C GLY A 11 -3.46 30.49 -31.84
N ALA A 12 -3.13 29.81 -30.76
CA ALA A 12 -4.07 28.98 -30.01
C ALA A 12 -5.25 29.82 -29.49
N ALA A 13 -6.47 29.27 -29.53
CA ALA A 13 -7.63 29.92 -28.94
C ALA A 13 -7.39 30.21 -27.45
N PRO A 14 -7.68 31.44 -26.96
CA PRO A 14 -7.47 31.78 -25.57
C PRO A 14 -8.38 30.92 -24.67
N PRO A 15 -7.91 30.48 -23.50
CA PRO A 15 -8.74 29.74 -22.56
C PRO A 15 -9.97 30.57 -22.17
N THR A 16 -11.13 29.91 -22.05
CA THR A 16 -12.39 30.55 -21.65
C THR A 16 -12.23 31.29 -20.32
N LEU A 17 -12.99 32.38 -20.13
CA LEU A 17 -12.95 33.19 -18.90
C LEU A 17 -13.14 32.32 -17.63
N ALA A 18 -14.08 31.37 -17.67
CA ALA A 18 -14.32 30.43 -16.58
C ALA A 18 -13.09 29.56 -16.26
N MET A 19 -12.37 29.08 -17.27
CA MET A 19 -11.14 28.30 -17.06
C MET A 19 -10.03 29.18 -16.46
N ARG A 20 -9.87 30.43 -16.92
CA ARG A 20 -8.89 31.36 -16.36
C ARG A 20 -9.17 31.68 -14.89
N LEU A 21 -10.43 31.98 -14.55
CA LEU A 21 -10.85 32.23 -13.17
C LEU A 21 -10.60 31.01 -12.29
N PHE A 22 -10.88 29.81 -12.79
CA PHE A 22 -10.60 28.58 -12.06
C PHE A 22 -9.10 28.35 -11.85
N CYS A 23 -8.27 28.56 -12.87
CA CYS A 23 -6.81 28.46 -12.74
C CYS A 23 -6.24 29.49 -11.76
N LEU A 24 -6.79 30.71 -11.75
CA LEU A 24 -6.44 31.75 -10.77
C LEU A 24 -6.83 31.33 -9.35
N LEU A 25 -8.04 30.78 -9.18
CA LEU A 25 -8.50 30.27 -7.89
C LEU A 25 -7.60 29.15 -7.37
N LEU A 26 -7.25 28.16 -8.20
CA LEU A 26 -6.33 27.10 -7.82
C LEU A 26 -4.95 27.64 -7.42
N ALA A 27 -4.38 28.54 -8.22
CA ALA A 27 -3.08 29.13 -7.92
C ALA A 27 -3.11 29.94 -6.62
N GLY A 28 -4.17 30.72 -6.40
CA GLY A 28 -4.37 31.51 -5.17
C GLY A 28 -4.55 30.62 -3.93
N LEU A 29 -5.43 29.63 -4.00
CA LEU A 29 -5.64 28.65 -2.91
C LEU A 29 -4.35 27.87 -2.60
N GLY A 30 -3.64 27.44 -3.64
CA GLY A 30 -2.35 26.78 -3.52
C GLY A 30 -1.33 27.66 -2.79
N LEU A 31 -1.20 28.93 -3.20
CA LEU A 31 -0.26 29.87 -2.60
C LEU A 31 -0.59 30.16 -1.13
N VAL A 32 -1.85 30.44 -0.81
CA VAL A 32 -2.30 30.66 0.58
C VAL A 32 -2.02 29.43 1.43
N GLY A 33 -2.37 28.23 0.95
CA GLY A 33 -2.11 26.99 1.68
C GLY A 33 -0.62 26.74 1.91
N LEU A 34 0.25 27.06 0.95
CA LEU A 34 1.69 26.89 1.10
C LEU A 34 2.32 27.92 2.05
N VAL A 35 1.81 29.14 2.08
CA VAL A 35 2.20 30.14 3.10
C VAL A 35 1.81 29.63 4.49
N LEU A 36 0.58 29.15 4.65
CA LEU A 36 0.12 28.55 5.91
C LEU A 36 1.00 27.36 6.32
N PHE A 37 1.33 26.47 5.39
CA PHE A 37 2.25 25.36 5.63
C PHE A 37 3.60 25.86 6.13
N GLY A 38 4.23 26.83 5.45
CA GLY A 38 5.52 27.37 5.85
C GLY A 38 5.52 28.06 7.23
N LEU A 39 4.41 28.67 7.63
CA LEU A 39 4.26 29.33 8.92
C LEU A 39 4.16 28.36 10.11
N ILE A 40 3.63 27.16 9.88
CA ILE A 40 3.36 26.19 10.95
C ILE A 40 4.18 24.90 10.83
N TYR A 41 5.10 24.82 9.86
CA TYR A 41 5.87 23.60 9.64
C TYR A 41 6.92 23.43 10.75
N PRO A 42 6.86 22.37 11.56
CA PRO A 42 7.68 22.25 12.77
C PRO A 42 9.20 22.29 12.54
N PRO A 43 9.74 21.65 11.47
CA PRO A 43 11.16 21.82 11.11
C PRO A 43 11.60 23.25 10.75
N GLY A 44 10.66 24.18 10.58
CA GLY A 44 10.90 25.59 10.31
C GLY A 44 10.61 26.02 8.87
N ALA A 45 10.40 27.32 8.70
CA ALA A 45 9.99 27.92 7.42
C ALA A 45 11.02 27.72 6.29
N LEU A 46 12.33 27.72 6.59
CA LEU A 46 13.37 27.49 5.58
C LEU A 46 13.29 26.07 5.00
N VAL A 47 13.06 25.07 5.85
CA VAL A 47 12.89 23.68 5.41
C VAL A 47 11.61 23.55 4.59
N ALA A 48 10.52 24.18 5.01
CA ALA A 48 9.27 24.21 4.27
C ALA A 48 9.46 24.82 2.87
N VAL A 49 10.14 25.97 2.76
CA VAL A 49 10.41 26.65 1.47
C VAL A 49 11.29 25.77 0.58
N ALA A 50 12.33 25.14 1.12
CA ALA A 50 13.18 24.23 0.35
C ALA A 50 12.39 23.02 -0.18
N LEU A 51 11.55 22.42 0.66
CA LEU A 51 10.68 21.29 0.31
C LEU A 51 9.69 21.67 -0.80
N VAL A 52 8.96 22.78 -0.61
CA VAL A 52 7.99 23.30 -1.58
C VAL A 52 8.68 23.70 -2.89
N GLY A 53 9.86 24.33 -2.82
CA GLY A 53 10.68 24.66 -3.99
C GLY A 53 11.04 23.41 -4.79
N ALA A 54 11.47 22.34 -4.12
CA ALA A 54 11.75 21.07 -4.78
C ALA A 54 10.50 20.49 -5.46
N PHE A 55 9.34 20.52 -4.80
CA PHE A 55 8.08 20.08 -5.41
C PHE A 55 7.73 20.90 -6.65
N MET A 56 7.80 22.23 -6.56
CA MET A 56 7.49 23.12 -7.68
C MET A 56 8.44 22.91 -8.85
N VAL A 57 9.73 22.69 -8.62
CA VAL A 57 10.70 22.39 -9.67
C VAL A 57 10.34 21.10 -10.39
N VAL A 58 10.09 20.01 -9.65
CA VAL A 58 9.76 18.70 -10.25
C VAL A 58 8.43 18.76 -11.01
N LEU A 59 7.40 19.37 -10.43
CA LEU A 59 6.11 19.60 -11.09
C LEU A 59 6.25 20.54 -12.30
N GLY A 60 7.22 21.45 -12.24
CA GLY A 60 7.63 22.42 -13.25
C GLY A 60 8.34 21.83 -14.47
N VAL A 61 8.83 20.58 -14.42
CA VAL A 61 9.55 19.94 -15.54
C VAL A 61 8.63 19.64 -16.73
N HIS A 62 7.45 19.08 -16.49
CA HIS A 62 6.52 18.66 -17.54
C HIS A 62 5.07 18.94 -17.17
N ARG A 63 4.20 19.21 -18.15
CA ARG A 63 2.77 19.52 -17.89
C ARG A 63 2.05 18.39 -17.18
N LEU A 64 2.37 17.14 -17.53
CA LEU A 64 1.79 15.94 -16.91
C LEU A 64 2.59 15.42 -15.70
N ALA A 65 3.61 16.15 -15.23
CA ALA A 65 4.45 15.69 -14.12
C ALA A 65 3.64 15.43 -12.85
N TRP A 66 2.60 16.22 -12.58
CA TRP A 66 1.73 16.04 -11.42
C TRP A 66 1.01 14.68 -11.40
N LEU A 67 0.70 14.08 -12.57
CA LEU A 67 0.12 12.74 -12.67
C LEU A 67 1.11 11.63 -12.33
N TRP A 68 2.41 11.93 -12.32
CA TRP A 68 3.46 11.04 -11.84
C TRP A 68 3.76 11.29 -10.37
N VAL A 69 3.95 12.56 -10.02
CA VAL A 69 4.49 13.00 -8.74
C VAL A 69 3.47 12.85 -7.62
N LEU A 70 2.22 13.28 -7.81
CA LEU A 70 1.19 13.15 -6.77
C LEU A 70 0.95 11.69 -6.40
N PRO A 71 0.54 10.81 -7.33
CA PRO A 71 0.33 9.41 -6.99
C PRO A 71 1.60 8.67 -6.58
N GLY A 72 2.77 9.13 -7.03
CA GLY A 72 4.06 8.53 -6.70
C GLY A 72 4.56 8.86 -5.29
N LEU A 73 4.49 10.12 -4.86
CA LEU A 73 5.11 10.56 -3.61
C LEU A 73 4.12 10.66 -2.45
N MET A 74 2.85 10.98 -2.70
CA MET A 74 1.84 11.13 -1.66
C MET A 74 1.77 9.98 -0.64
N PRO A 75 1.87 8.68 -1.00
CA PRO A 75 1.82 7.59 -0.02
C PRO A 75 3.06 7.47 0.88
N VAL A 76 4.18 8.15 0.56
CA VAL A 76 5.48 7.98 1.26
C VAL A 76 6.08 9.27 1.82
N ILE A 77 5.47 10.43 1.54
CA ILE A 77 6.11 11.72 1.81
C ILE A 77 5.84 12.31 3.19
N ASP A 78 4.77 11.85 3.86
CA ASP A 78 4.36 12.43 5.13
C ASP A 78 5.34 12.06 6.25
N LEU A 79 5.86 13.08 6.93
CA LEU A 79 6.77 12.96 8.06
C LEU A 79 6.04 13.19 9.39
N VAL A 80 4.71 13.03 9.44
CA VAL A 80 3.89 13.27 10.64
C VAL A 80 4.43 12.58 11.91
N PRO A 81 4.98 11.35 11.88
CA PRO A 81 5.60 10.77 13.09
C PRO A 81 6.86 11.48 13.58
N TRP A 82 7.48 12.33 12.76
CA TRP A 82 8.63 13.18 13.09
C TRP A 82 8.22 14.62 13.36
N THR A 83 7.28 15.17 12.59
CA THR A 83 6.92 16.59 12.67
C THR A 83 5.73 16.85 13.60
N GLY A 84 4.86 15.87 13.84
CA GLY A 84 3.59 16.11 14.56
C GLY A 84 2.54 16.87 13.73
N SER A 85 2.79 17.16 12.44
CA SER A 85 1.89 17.95 11.58
C SER A 85 0.66 17.15 11.10
N PHE A 86 -0.25 16.82 12.02
CA PHE A 86 -1.44 15.99 11.75
C PHE A 86 -2.43 16.57 10.73
N TYR A 87 -2.59 17.90 10.73
CA TYR A 87 -3.67 18.57 9.99
C TYR A 87 -3.24 19.06 8.61
N LEU A 88 -2.00 19.55 8.49
CA LEU A 88 -1.39 20.03 7.26
C LEU A 88 -0.01 19.39 7.10
N ALA A 89 0.05 18.29 6.35
CA ALA A 89 1.22 17.44 6.18
C ALA A 89 1.94 17.72 4.84
N GLU A 90 3.07 17.05 4.63
CA GLU A 90 3.89 17.19 3.42
C GLU A 90 3.12 16.80 2.14
N SER A 91 2.22 15.81 2.22
CA SER A 91 1.34 15.46 1.10
C SER A 91 0.36 16.57 0.73
N ASP A 92 -0.13 17.36 1.71
CA ASP A 92 -0.97 18.52 1.42
C ASP A 92 -0.15 19.62 0.72
N ALA A 93 1.07 19.89 1.20
CA ALA A 93 2.00 20.81 0.54
C ALA A 93 2.33 20.37 -0.89
N LEU A 94 2.42 19.06 -1.16
CA LEU A 94 2.60 18.52 -2.51
C LEU A 94 1.40 18.79 -3.42
N VAL A 95 0.17 18.58 -2.93
CA VAL A 95 -1.08 18.88 -3.66
C VAL A 95 -1.20 20.38 -3.92
N LEU A 96 -0.95 21.23 -2.92
CA LEU A 96 -0.99 22.69 -3.04
C LEU A 96 0.07 23.20 -4.02
N SER A 97 1.27 22.62 -4.03
CA SER A 97 2.31 22.91 -5.04
C SER A 97 1.84 22.57 -6.45
N ALA A 98 1.11 21.46 -6.63
CA ALA A 98 0.51 21.12 -7.91
C ALA A 98 -0.57 22.12 -8.33
N PHE A 99 -1.38 22.64 -7.40
CA PHE A 99 -2.34 23.70 -7.71
C PHE A 99 -1.68 24.98 -8.18
N VAL A 100 -0.60 25.43 -7.53
CA VAL A 100 0.17 26.60 -7.97
C VAL A 100 0.75 26.38 -9.36
N VAL A 101 1.52 25.31 -9.56
CA VAL A 101 2.22 25.07 -10.83
C VAL A 101 1.23 24.87 -11.99
N CYS A 102 0.19 24.05 -11.79
CA CYS A 102 -0.80 23.79 -12.83
C CYS A 102 -1.71 25.00 -13.08
N GLY A 103 -2.09 25.74 -12.03
CA GLY A 103 -2.89 26.96 -12.13
C GLY A 103 -2.16 28.05 -12.93
N LEU A 104 -0.90 28.36 -12.57
CA LEU A 104 -0.08 29.35 -13.28
C LEU A 104 0.15 28.97 -14.75
N ARG A 105 0.41 27.69 -15.03
CA ARG A 105 0.51 27.19 -16.41
C ARG A 105 -0.79 27.35 -17.19
N GLY A 106 -1.94 27.10 -16.55
CA GLY A 106 -3.26 27.30 -17.14
C GLY A 106 -3.53 28.77 -17.50
N LEU A 107 -3.08 29.71 -16.67
CA LEU A 107 -3.18 31.15 -16.91
C LEU A 107 -2.29 31.64 -18.05
N SER A 108 -1.05 31.13 -18.11
CA SER A 108 -0.04 31.58 -19.09
C SER A 108 -0.40 31.29 -20.55
N GLY A 109 -1.40 30.44 -20.81
CA GLY A 109 -1.76 30.01 -22.16
C GLY A 109 -0.61 29.36 -22.95
N SER A 110 0.53 29.08 -22.31
CA SER A 110 1.81 28.70 -22.94
C SER A 110 1.85 27.25 -23.43
N GLY A 111 0.76 26.79 -24.03
CA GLY A 111 0.73 25.57 -24.83
C GLY A 111 1.17 25.89 -26.25
N ARG A 112 2.48 25.95 -26.51
CA ARG A 112 3.01 25.78 -27.87
C ARG A 112 2.63 24.38 -28.35
N GLY A 113 1.77 24.30 -29.38
CA GLY A 113 1.60 23.14 -30.24
C GLY A 113 0.53 22.13 -29.81
N GLY A 114 -0.59 22.12 -30.55
CA GLY A 114 -1.63 21.11 -30.49
C GLY A 114 -2.96 21.74 -30.86
N GLU A 115 -3.23 21.81 -32.17
CA GLU A 115 -4.51 22.27 -32.74
C GLU A 115 -5.69 21.71 -31.95
N GLU A 116 -6.58 22.59 -31.51
CA GLU A 116 -8.00 22.26 -31.40
C GLU A 116 -8.50 22.01 -32.83
N ASN A 117 -8.29 20.79 -33.34
CA ASN A 117 -9.15 20.28 -34.39
C ASN A 117 -10.55 20.15 -33.76
N GLY A 118 -11.35 21.19 -33.95
CA GLY A 118 -12.72 21.38 -33.44
C GLY A 118 -13.75 20.36 -33.95
N ASN A 119 -13.35 19.10 -34.17
CA ASN A 119 -14.24 18.00 -34.47
C ASN A 119 -13.76 16.63 -33.92
N GLY A 120 -12.73 16.61 -33.05
CA GLY A 120 -12.18 15.40 -32.44
C GLY A 120 -12.80 15.07 -31.08
N ASP A 121 -13.26 13.83 -30.91
CA ASP A 121 -13.92 13.32 -29.69
C ASP A 121 -13.05 13.52 -28.44
N SER A 122 -13.45 14.42 -27.53
CA SER A 122 -12.67 14.73 -26.33
C SER A 122 -12.49 13.49 -25.45
N GLY A 123 -11.26 13.13 -25.09
CA GLY A 123 -10.92 11.97 -24.26
C GLY A 123 -11.51 11.98 -22.83
N TRP A 124 -12.18 13.07 -22.45
CA TRP A 124 -12.83 13.26 -21.16
C TRP A 124 -14.22 13.89 -21.30
N HIS A 125 -15.21 13.35 -20.58
CA HIS A 125 -16.53 13.94 -20.44
C HIS A 125 -17.21 13.57 -19.12
N PHE A 126 -17.61 14.61 -18.40
CA PHE A 126 -18.42 14.54 -17.19
C PHE A 126 -19.87 14.85 -17.54
N GLY A 127 -20.72 13.82 -17.60
CA GLY A 127 -22.13 13.98 -17.95
C GLY A 127 -22.96 14.50 -16.76
N ALA A 128 -24.26 14.78 -16.99
CA ALA A 128 -25.16 15.27 -15.95
C ALA A 128 -25.18 14.36 -14.70
N LEU A 129 -25.26 13.04 -14.89
CA LEU A 129 -25.20 12.08 -13.78
C LEU A 129 -23.90 12.18 -12.97
N SER A 130 -22.76 12.36 -13.63
CA SER A 130 -21.47 12.51 -12.95
C SER A 130 -21.42 13.77 -12.10
N TRP A 131 -21.98 14.88 -12.59
CA TRP A 131 -22.13 16.12 -11.82
C TRP A 131 -23.08 15.97 -10.65
N VAL A 132 -24.24 15.32 -10.83
CA VAL A 132 -25.17 15.04 -9.72
C VAL A 132 -24.48 14.21 -8.64
N LEU A 133 -23.75 13.15 -9.01
CA LEU A 133 -23.02 12.32 -8.05
C LEU A 133 -21.97 13.12 -7.30
N LEU A 134 -21.20 13.98 -7.99
CA LEU A 134 -20.24 14.89 -7.38
C LEU A 134 -20.92 15.85 -6.38
N LEU A 135 -22.05 16.44 -6.75
CA LEU A 135 -22.79 17.36 -5.90
C LEU A 135 -23.36 16.65 -4.67
N LEU A 136 -23.89 15.42 -4.82
CA LEU A 136 -24.40 14.63 -3.70
C LEU A 136 -23.30 14.32 -2.68
N ILE A 137 -22.14 13.84 -3.14
CA ILE A 137 -21.04 13.55 -2.22
C ILE A 137 -20.44 14.82 -1.62
N ALA A 138 -20.33 15.91 -2.39
CA ALA A 138 -19.87 17.19 -1.86
C ALA A 138 -20.84 17.73 -0.80
N ALA A 139 -22.15 17.64 -1.04
CA ALA A 139 -23.17 17.98 -0.06
C ALA A 139 -23.08 17.12 1.19
N SER A 140 -22.75 15.83 1.05
CA SER A 140 -22.65 14.92 2.19
C SER A 140 -21.53 15.36 3.14
N TYR A 141 -20.34 15.65 2.60
CA TYR A 141 -19.23 16.19 3.40
C TYR A 141 -19.52 17.60 3.92
N LEU A 142 -20.18 18.45 3.12
CA LEU A 142 -20.52 19.82 3.54
C LEU A 142 -21.46 19.83 4.75
N LEU A 143 -22.49 18.97 4.74
CA LEU A 143 -23.52 18.91 5.77
C LEU A 143 -23.08 18.16 7.03
N SER A 144 -22.27 17.11 6.88
CA SER A 144 -21.82 16.28 8.02
C SER A 144 -20.56 16.81 8.70
N THR A 145 -19.71 17.58 8.02
CA THR A 145 -18.46 18.08 8.62
C THR A 145 -18.74 19.36 9.40
N SER A 146 -18.23 19.43 10.64
CA SER A 146 -18.18 20.69 11.38
C SER A 146 -17.05 21.56 10.85
N TRP A 147 -17.37 22.48 9.92
CA TRP A 147 -16.39 23.38 9.29
C TRP A 147 -16.02 24.59 10.14
N GLY A 148 -16.86 24.99 11.10
CA GLY A 148 -16.66 26.16 11.96
C GLY A 148 -15.27 26.24 12.63
N PRO A 149 -14.73 25.14 13.19
CA PRO A 149 -13.40 25.12 13.80
C PRO A 149 -12.25 25.56 12.89
N LEU A 150 -12.40 25.48 11.56
CA LEU A 150 -11.36 25.87 10.61
C LEU A 150 -10.96 27.35 10.74
N VAL A 151 -11.89 28.22 11.13
CA VAL A 151 -11.61 29.66 11.32
C VAL A 151 -10.59 29.90 12.45
N HIS A 152 -10.53 28.98 13.42
CA HIS A 152 -9.64 29.06 14.57
C HIS A 152 -8.33 28.28 14.38
N PHE A 153 -8.08 27.74 13.19
CA PHE A 153 -6.92 26.88 12.91
C PHE A 153 -5.58 27.52 13.28
N LEU A 154 -5.42 28.83 13.07
CA LEU A 154 -4.19 29.56 13.43
C LEU A 154 -4.23 30.11 14.86
N SER A 155 -5.40 30.51 15.35
CA SER A 155 -5.53 31.17 16.65
C SER A 155 -5.52 30.22 17.85
N GLN A 156 -5.79 28.93 17.64
CA GLN A 156 -5.90 27.91 18.70
C GLN A 156 -4.92 26.74 18.43
N PRO A 157 -3.62 26.91 18.76
CA PRO A 157 -2.59 25.87 18.58
C PRO A 157 -2.95 24.52 19.19
N GLU A 158 -3.61 24.50 20.34
CA GLU A 158 -4.05 23.32 21.09
C GLU A 158 -5.04 22.44 20.32
N TRP A 159 -5.78 23.01 19.35
CA TRP A 159 -6.70 22.24 18.52
C TRP A 159 -5.96 21.46 17.43
N ARG A 160 -4.67 21.68 17.22
CA ARG A 160 -3.90 20.96 16.18
C ARG A 160 -3.33 19.62 16.67
N VAL A 161 -3.90 19.06 17.74
CA VAL A 161 -3.40 17.87 18.43
C VAL A 161 -4.47 16.80 18.59
N GLY A 162 -4.12 15.56 18.24
CA GLY A 162 -4.95 14.37 18.46
C GLY A 162 -6.23 14.29 17.62
N TYR A 163 -6.96 13.17 17.78
CA TYR A 163 -8.22 12.90 17.06
C TYR A 163 -9.47 13.43 17.79
N PHE A 164 -9.35 13.78 19.07
CA PHE A 164 -10.43 14.41 19.84
C PHE A 164 -10.56 15.91 19.60
N SER A 165 -9.70 16.48 18.75
CA SER A 165 -9.77 17.90 18.43
C SER A 165 -11.00 18.25 17.59
N PRO A 166 -11.57 19.45 17.76
CA PRO A 166 -12.63 19.98 16.91
C PRO A 166 -12.29 20.00 15.40
N LEU A 167 -11.00 20.06 15.05
CA LEU A 167 -10.52 20.10 13.68
C LEU A 167 -10.51 18.72 12.99
N ASN A 168 -10.69 17.62 13.73
CA ASN A 168 -10.53 16.27 13.17
C ASN A 168 -11.49 16.00 12.00
N GLY A 169 -12.70 16.53 12.04
CA GLY A 169 -13.63 16.43 10.90
C GLY A 169 -13.09 17.09 9.63
N VAL A 170 -12.55 18.32 9.75
CA VAL A 170 -11.93 19.03 8.62
C VAL A 170 -10.70 18.27 8.11
N ARG A 171 -9.90 17.69 9.01
CA ARG A 171 -8.75 16.84 8.66
C ARG A 171 -9.17 15.68 7.75
N LEU A 172 -10.26 14.98 8.07
CA LEU A 172 -10.74 13.86 7.25
C LEU A 172 -11.35 14.35 5.93
N SER A 173 -12.15 15.43 5.97
CA SER A 173 -12.84 15.98 4.81
C SER A 173 -11.91 16.56 3.75
N LYS A 174 -10.69 17.00 4.12
CA LYS A 174 -9.70 17.51 3.17
C LYS A 174 -9.39 16.53 2.05
N GLY A 175 -9.41 15.22 2.33
CA GLY A 175 -9.11 14.18 1.35
C GLY A 175 -10.06 14.25 0.14
N MET A 176 -11.35 14.45 0.41
CA MET A 176 -12.38 14.65 -0.60
C MET A 176 -12.23 16.01 -1.32
N VAL A 177 -11.97 17.08 -0.56
CA VAL A 177 -11.75 18.43 -1.12
C VAL A 177 -10.59 18.43 -2.13
N TRP A 178 -9.46 17.82 -1.79
CA TRP A 178 -8.32 17.66 -2.70
C TRP A 178 -8.70 16.91 -3.98
N ALA A 179 -9.44 15.82 -3.88
CA ALA A 179 -9.87 15.07 -5.06
C ALA A 179 -10.78 15.89 -5.99
N VAL A 180 -11.69 16.70 -5.42
CA VAL A 180 -12.57 17.59 -6.20
C VAL A 180 -11.77 18.71 -6.87
N LEU A 181 -10.84 19.35 -6.15
CA LEU A 181 -10.02 20.43 -6.71
C LEU A 181 -9.05 19.95 -7.80
N LEU A 182 -8.64 18.67 -7.77
CA LEU A 182 -7.85 18.04 -8.83
C LEU A 182 -8.68 17.72 -10.09
N LEU A 183 -10.01 17.62 -10.00
CA LEU A 183 -10.88 17.16 -11.09
C LEU A 183 -10.68 17.96 -12.40
N PRO A 184 -10.60 19.30 -12.41
CA PRO A 184 -10.44 20.02 -13.66
C PRO A 184 -9.04 19.87 -14.26
N LEU A 185 -8.02 19.58 -13.44
CA LEU A 185 -6.68 19.23 -13.92
C LEU A 185 -6.70 17.88 -14.65
N PHE A 186 -7.45 16.89 -14.13
CA PHE A 186 -7.70 15.64 -14.84
C PHE A 186 -8.43 15.88 -16.16
N ALA A 187 -9.48 16.70 -16.15
CA ALA A 187 -10.22 17.02 -17.35
C ALA A 187 -9.32 17.68 -18.42
N ASP A 188 -8.49 18.66 -18.06
CA ASP A 188 -7.56 19.30 -19.01
C ASP A 188 -6.52 18.30 -19.56
N ALA A 189 -5.91 17.50 -18.68
CA ALA A 189 -4.90 16.52 -19.07
C ALA A 189 -5.44 15.46 -20.04
N PHE A 190 -6.61 14.88 -19.75
CA PHE A 190 -7.22 13.84 -20.58
C PHE A 190 -7.89 14.38 -21.85
N ARG A 191 -8.32 15.66 -21.89
CA ARG A 191 -8.80 16.28 -23.15
C ARG A 191 -7.66 16.51 -24.13
N ARG A 192 -6.50 16.97 -23.65
CA ARG A 192 -5.38 17.34 -24.51
C ARG A 192 -4.52 16.15 -24.92
N GLN A 193 -4.19 15.26 -23.96
CA GLN A 193 -3.23 14.18 -24.16
C GLN A 193 -3.71 12.88 -23.49
N PRO A 194 -4.85 12.28 -23.92
CA PRO A 194 -5.48 11.16 -23.23
C PRO A 194 -4.53 9.95 -23.03
N GLN A 195 -3.77 9.56 -24.05
CA GLN A 195 -2.86 8.40 -23.91
C GLN A 195 -1.69 8.72 -22.98
N GLN A 196 -1.10 9.92 -23.06
CA GLN A 196 0.04 10.30 -22.23
C GLN A 196 -0.39 10.53 -20.78
N ALA A 197 -1.54 11.17 -20.55
CA ALA A 197 -2.12 11.35 -19.22
C ALA A 197 -2.42 10.00 -18.55
N GLY A 198 -2.99 9.05 -19.29
CA GLY A 198 -3.21 7.70 -18.78
C GLY A 198 -1.91 6.98 -18.42
N ARG A 199 -0.88 7.04 -19.28
CA ARG A 199 0.44 6.48 -18.98
C ARG A 199 1.11 7.15 -17.79
N ALA A 200 0.96 8.47 -17.66
CA ALA A 200 1.52 9.22 -16.55
C ALA A 200 0.85 8.82 -15.22
N LEU A 201 -0.48 8.76 -15.19
CA LEU A 201 -1.24 8.31 -14.02
C LEU A 201 -0.84 6.90 -13.58
N VAL A 202 -0.78 5.94 -14.53
CA VAL A 202 -0.35 4.57 -14.22
C VAL A 202 1.09 4.54 -13.72
N GLY A 203 2.00 5.27 -14.38
CA GLY A 203 3.40 5.34 -13.98
C GLY A 203 3.58 5.90 -12.57
N GLY A 204 2.83 6.94 -12.21
CA GLY A 204 2.83 7.50 -10.87
C GLY A 204 2.26 6.55 -9.80
N ILE A 205 1.14 5.88 -10.07
CA ILE A 205 0.59 4.86 -9.14
C ILE A 205 1.57 3.70 -8.96
N VAL A 206 2.19 3.22 -10.04
CA VAL A 206 3.20 2.14 -9.98
C VAL A 206 4.44 2.61 -9.23
N LEU A 207 4.90 3.85 -9.44
CA LEU A 207 6.01 4.42 -8.67
C LEU A 207 5.69 4.44 -7.18
N GLY A 208 4.53 4.98 -6.79
CA GLY A 208 4.12 5.04 -5.39
C GLY A 208 3.97 3.67 -4.76
N LEU A 209 3.45 2.71 -5.52
CA LEU A 209 3.36 1.31 -5.09
C LEU A 209 4.73 0.68 -4.84
N VAL A 210 5.71 0.91 -5.72
CA VAL A 210 7.09 0.43 -5.53
C VAL A 210 7.76 1.11 -4.35
N LEU A 211 7.59 2.42 -4.18
CA LEU A 211 8.16 3.17 -3.05
C LEU A 211 7.57 2.69 -1.71
N VAL A 212 6.27 2.46 -1.65
CA VAL A 212 5.62 1.85 -0.47
C VAL A 212 6.16 0.45 -0.20
N ALA A 213 6.35 -0.36 -1.25
CA ALA A 213 6.88 -1.70 -1.08
C ALA A 213 8.36 -1.71 -0.65
N LEU A 214 9.15 -0.73 -1.07
CA LEU A 214 10.52 -0.50 -0.57
C LEU A 214 10.51 -0.08 0.90
N ALA A 215 9.59 0.81 1.30
CA ALA A 215 9.43 1.20 2.69
C ALA A 215 9.00 0.01 3.58
N ALA A 216 8.08 -0.82 3.10
CA ALA A 216 7.70 -2.07 3.74
C ALA A 216 8.90 -3.04 3.90
N LEU A 217 9.73 -3.18 2.87
CA LEU A 217 10.93 -4.02 2.92
C LEU A 217 11.94 -3.48 3.94
N TRP A 218 12.18 -2.16 3.93
CA TRP A 218 13.05 -1.50 4.91
C TRP A 218 12.55 -1.70 6.34
N GLU A 219 11.26 -1.48 6.61
CA GLU A 219 10.65 -1.68 7.91
C GLU A 219 10.86 -3.12 8.39
N ARG A 220 10.56 -4.10 7.52
CA ARG A 220 10.73 -5.51 7.89
C ARG A 220 12.18 -5.89 8.10
N TRP A 221 13.10 -5.37 7.30
CA TRP A 221 14.51 -5.62 7.51
C TRP A 221 15.00 -5.03 8.83
N ALA A 222 14.56 -3.82 9.15
CA ALA A 222 14.94 -3.12 10.36
C ALA A 222 14.40 -3.81 11.63
N PHE A 223 13.14 -4.27 11.65
CA PHE A 223 12.48 -4.70 12.90
C PHE A 223 12.39 -6.24 13.07
N PRO A 224 11.48 -6.97 12.39
CA PRO A 224 11.35 -8.42 12.56
C PRO A 224 12.43 -9.24 11.83
N GLY A 225 12.97 -8.74 10.74
CA GLY A 225 13.76 -9.48 9.76
C GLY A 225 12.94 -9.88 8.52
N LEU A 226 13.60 -10.02 7.36
CA LEU A 226 12.92 -10.25 6.08
C LEU A 226 12.17 -11.58 5.98
N SER A 227 12.62 -12.60 6.71
CA SER A 227 12.08 -13.97 6.69
C SER A 227 11.37 -14.36 7.98
N ASP A 228 11.24 -13.44 8.95
CA ASP A 228 10.45 -13.70 10.15
C ASP A 228 8.98 -13.48 9.83
N PHE A 229 8.23 -14.57 9.69
CA PHE A 229 6.78 -14.59 9.52
C PHE A 229 6.08 -15.30 10.69
N ALA A 230 6.78 -15.45 11.81
CA ALA A 230 6.28 -16.11 13.02
C ALA A 230 5.93 -15.08 14.11
N SER A 231 6.66 -13.97 14.19
CA SER A 231 6.37 -12.90 15.13
C SER A 231 5.09 -12.13 14.76
N ASP A 232 4.41 -11.62 15.79
CA ASP A 232 3.24 -10.74 15.64
C ASP A 232 3.69 -9.32 15.25
N TYR A 233 4.22 -9.18 14.03
CA TYR A 233 4.66 -7.91 13.46
C TYR A 233 4.00 -7.70 12.09
N ARG A 234 3.10 -6.72 12.03
CA ARG A 234 2.39 -6.31 10.83
C ARG A 234 3.05 -5.08 10.22
N THR A 235 3.35 -5.14 8.93
CA THR A 235 3.99 -4.04 8.22
C THR A 235 3.04 -2.84 8.10
N THR A 236 3.56 -1.63 8.31
CA THR A 236 2.80 -0.36 8.22
C THR A 236 3.33 0.57 7.12
N ALA A 237 4.53 0.31 6.61
CA ALA A 237 5.27 1.18 5.69
C ALA A 237 5.28 2.63 6.19
N LEU A 238 5.06 3.63 5.35
CA LEU A 238 5.03 5.05 5.76
C LEU A 238 3.59 5.59 5.94
N PHE A 239 2.65 4.71 6.26
CA PHE A 239 1.26 5.08 6.56
C PHE A 239 1.10 5.39 8.05
N TRP A 240 1.42 6.64 8.42
CA TRP A 240 1.28 7.12 9.79
C TRP A 240 -0.16 7.10 10.30
N GLU A 241 -1.16 7.13 9.41
CA GLU A 241 -2.58 7.03 9.77
C GLU A 241 -2.92 5.71 10.46
N MET A 242 -2.02 4.72 10.40
CA MET A 242 -2.15 3.45 11.11
C MET A 242 -1.73 3.52 12.59
N ASN A 243 -1.51 4.72 13.14
CA ASN A 243 -1.02 4.94 14.52
C ASN A 243 -1.95 4.45 15.63
N VAL A 244 -3.22 4.22 15.30
CA VAL A 244 -4.22 3.65 16.22
C VAL A 244 -4.74 2.30 15.71
N GLY A 245 -3.99 1.63 14.85
CA GLY A 245 -4.47 0.51 14.03
C GLY A 245 -5.06 0.99 12.71
N GLY A 246 -5.89 0.18 12.07
CA GLY A 246 -6.47 0.50 10.75
C GLY A 246 -5.84 -0.26 9.59
N ALA A 247 -6.35 0.06 8.39
CA ALA A 247 -6.03 -0.68 7.17
C ALA A 247 -5.68 0.27 6.01
N THR A 248 -5.07 1.42 6.29
CA THR A 248 -4.74 2.43 5.27
C THR A 248 -3.74 1.89 4.24
N LEU A 249 -2.68 1.20 4.69
CA LEU A 249 -1.76 0.51 3.79
C LEU A 249 -2.49 -0.52 2.91
N ASP A 250 -3.36 -1.33 3.52
CA ASP A 250 -4.15 -2.32 2.79
C ASP A 250 -5.04 -1.67 1.74
N GLY A 251 -5.72 -0.57 2.07
CA GLY A 251 -6.54 0.19 1.14
C GLY A 251 -5.76 0.75 -0.03
N TRP A 252 -4.56 1.29 0.22
CA TRP A 252 -3.65 1.75 -0.83
C TRP A 252 -3.21 0.59 -1.75
N LEU A 253 -2.80 -0.53 -1.17
CA LEU A 253 -2.40 -1.72 -1.93
C LEU A 253 -3.56 -2.27 -2.77
N ALA A 254 -4.77 -2.31 -2.23
CA ALA A 254 -5.97 -2.74 -2.95
C ALA A 254 -6.28 -1.85 -4.17
N LEU A 255 -6.06 -0.54 -4.06
CA LEU A 255 -6.24 0.40 -5.17
C LEU A 255 -5.10 0.32 -6.21
N ALA A 256 -3.85 0.11 -5.77
CA ALA A 256 -2.68 0.27 -6.64
C ALA A 256 -2.21 -1.02 -7.32
N VAL A 257 -2.31 -2.19 -6.68
CA VAL A 257 -1.84 -3.48 -7.23
C VAL A 257 -2.45 -3.81 -8.60
N PRO A 258 -3.75 -3.58 -8.86
CA PRO A 258 -4.34 -3.76 -10.19
C PRO A 258 -3.62 -3.01 -11.31
N PHE A 259 -3.01 -1.86 -11.04
CA PHE A 259 -2.30 -1.06 -12.05
C PHE A 259 -0.97 -1.68 -12.47
N ILE A 260 -0.16 -2.16 -11.52
CA ILE A 260 1.10 -2.85 -11.87
C ILE A 260 0.82 -4.19 -12.54
N LEU A 261 -0.19 -4.94 -12.07
CA LEU A 261 -0.63 -6.18 -12.70
C LEU A 261 -1.06 -5.94 -14.14
N TRP A 262 -1.94 -4.97 -14.36
CA TRP A 262 -2.34 -4.58 -15.71
C TRP A 262 -1.13 -4.19 -16.55
N ARG A 263 -0.18 -3.41 -16.01
CA ARG A 263 0.99 -2.95 -16.76
C ARG A 263 1.91 -4.09 -17.20
N VAL A 264 2.10 -5.13 -16.38
CA VAL A 264 2.92 -6.30 -16.75
C VAL A 264 2.23 -7.21 -17.77
N LEU A 265 0.89 -7.25 -17.77
CA LEU A 265 0.09 -8.00 -18.74
C LEU A 265 0.03 -7.33 -20.12
N GLN A 266 0.43 -6.05 -20.22
CA GLN A 266 0.51 -5.35 -21.50
C GLN A 266 1.82 -5.64 -22.23
N PRO A 267 1.81 -5.67 -23.57
CA PRO A 267 3.03 -5.70 -24.39
C PRO A 267 4.06 -4.67 -23.90
N ALA A 268 5.26 -5.15 -23.62
CA ALA A 268 6.34 -4.36 -23.02
C ALA A 268 7.69 -4.85 -23.51
N SER A 269 8.66 -3.94 -23.59
CA SER A 269 10.03 -4.32 -23.89
C SER A 269 10.62 -5.16 -22.75
N PRO A 270 11.55 -6.09 -23.03
CA PRO A 270 12.21 -6.89 -22.00
C PRO A 270 12.85 -6.04 -20.90
N ARG A 271 13.43 -4.89 -21.26
CA ARG A 271 14.02 -3.94 -20.31
C ARG A 271 13.00 -3.41 -19.30
N LEU A 272 11.79 -3.08 -19.76
CA LEU A 272 10.74 -2.60 -18.87
C LEU A 272 10.22 -3.73 -17.97
N LEU A 273 10.06 -4.94 -18.51
CA LEU A 273 9.68 -6.11 -17.70
C LEU A 273 10.73 -6.44 -16.64
N ALA A 274 12.02 -6.25 -16.94
CA ALA A 274 13.11 -6.43 -15.98
C ALA A 274 13.01 -5.47 -14.78
N GLY A 275 12.37 -4.31 -14.92
CA GLY A 275 12.05 -3.42 -13.80
C GLY A 275 10.72 -3.75 -13.11
N LEU A 276 9.67 -4.03 -13.89
CA LEU A 276 8.33 -4.25 -13.35
C LEU A 276 8.17 -5.56 -12.59
N LEU A 277 8.81 -6.65 -13.01
CA LEU A 277 8.67 -7.96 -12.36
C LEU A 277 9.29 -7.99 -10.95
N PRO A 278 10.52 -7.50 -10.73
CA PRO A 278 11.04 -7.33 -9.37
C PRO A 278 10.20 -6.38 -8.52
N GLY A 279 9.73 -5.28 -9.12
CA GLY A 279 8.80 -4.36 -8.45
C GLY A 279 7.52 -5.06 -7.99
N LEU A 280 6.92 -5.90 -8.84
CA LEU A 280 5.74 -6.69 -8.49
C LEU A 280 6.04 -7.73 -7.40
N ALA A 281 7.19 -8.39 -7.43
CA ALA A 281 7.61 -9.33 -6.39
C ALA A 281 7.77 -8.63 -5.03
N LEU A 282 8.36 -7.42 -5.03
CA LEU A 282 8.47 -6.58 -3.85
C LEU A 282 7.10 -6.17 -3.31
N VAL A 283 6.18 -5.80 -4.20
CA VAL A 283 4.79 -5.48 -3.84
C VAL A 283 4.06 -6.69 -3.28
N ALA A 284 4.23 -7.87 -3.87
CA ALA A 284 3.67 -9.11 -3.36
C ALA A 284 4.18 -9.41 -1.94
N TYR A 285 5.45 -9.17 -1.67
CA TYR A 285 6.02 -9.27 -0.32
C TYR A 285 5.40 -8.26 0.64
N ALA A 286 5.25 -7.00 0.24
CA ALA A 286 4.57 -5.98 1.05
C ALA A 286 3.13 -6.40 1.39
N CYS A 287 2.35 -6.82 0.40
CA CYS A 287 0.98 -7.34 0.60
C CYS A 287 0.97 -8.54 1.56
N PHE A 288 1.85 -9.52 1.37
CA PHE A 288 1.92 -10.72 2.21
C PHE A 288 2.25 -10.41 3.67
N THR A 289 3.05 -9.37 3.92
CA THR A 289 3.52 -9.06 5.28
C THR A 289 2.61 -8.10 6.05
N THR A 290 1.52 -7.63 5.44
CA THR A 290 0.43 -7.00 6.20
C THR A 290 -0.37 -8.04 6.99
N PHE A 291 -0.29 -9.32 6.60
CA PHE A 291 -1.07 -10.42 7.19
C PHE A 291 -2.57 -10.11 7.27
N SER A 292 -3.08 -9.35 6.30
CA SER A 292 -4.46 -8.90 6.26
C SER A 292 -5.30 -9.80 5.36
N ARG A 293 -6.18 -10.59 5.99
CA ARG A 293 -7.13 -11.47 5.28
C ARG A 293 -8.06 -10.66 4.37
N GLY A 294 -8.49 -9.48 4.84
CA GLY A 294 -9.30 -8.55 4.05
C GLY A 294 -8.56 -8.09 2.79
N LEU A 295 -7.27 -7.76 2.91
CA LEU A 295 -6.45 -7.40 1.76
C LEU A 295 -6.33 -8.55 0.77
N TYR A 296 -6.07 -9.77 1.25
CA TYR A 296 -5.93 -10.94 0.37
C TYR A 296 -7.19 -11.21 -0.44
N ALA A 297 -8.37 -11.11 0.20
CA ALA A 297 -9.65 -11.24 -0.48
C ALA A 297 -9.87 -10.11 -1.49
N GLY A 298 -9.60 -8.86 -1.09
CA GLY A 298 -9.71 -7.69 -1.98
C GLY A 298 -8.80 -7.79 -3.20
N LEU A 299 -7.53 -8.17 -3.00
CA LEU A 299 -6.57 -8.38 -4.09
C LEU A 299 -7.00 -9.54 -5.00
N ALA A 300 -7.48 -10.65 -4.45
CA ALA A 300 -7.96 -11.78 -5.26
C ALA A 300 -9.10 -11.33 -6.20
N LEU A 301 -10.10 -10.63 -5.67
CA LEU A 301 -11.24 -10.13 -6.45
C LEU A 301 -10.83 -9.03 -7.45
N GLY A 302 -10.04 -8.05 -7.02
CA GLY A 302 -9.59 -6.94 -7.85
C GLY A 302 -8.66 -7.36 -8.99
N CYS A 303 -7.68 -8.22 -8.70
CA CYS A 303 -6.79 -8.78 -9.72
C CYS A 303 -7.55 -9.70 -10.69
N ALA A 304 -8.49 -10.53 -10.20
CA ALA A 304 -9.32 -11.36 -11.07
C ALA A 304 -10.15 -10.51 -12.04
N LEU A 305 -10.81 -9.45 -11.55
CA LEU A 305 -11.56 -8.54 -12.42
C LEU A 305 -10.65 -7.83 -13.44
N THR A 306 -9.46 -7.40 -13.02
CA THR A 306 -8.45 -6.80 -13.92
C THR A 306 -8.08 -7.75 -15.05
N VAL A 307 -7.79 -9.02 -14.73
CA VAL A 307 -7.43 -10.04 -15.71
C VAL A 307 -8.61 -10.35 -16.64
N VAL A 308 -9.82 -10.49 -16.10
CA VAL A 308 -11.04 -10.75 -16.90
C VAL A 308 -11.30 -9.62 -17.90
N LEU A 309 -11.21 -8.35 -17.47
CA LEU A 309 -11.43 -7.21 -18.36
C LEU A 309 -10.27 -7.00 -19.34
N TRP A 310 -9.03 -7.30 -18.95
CA TRP A 310 -7.88 -7.34 -19.87
C TRP A 310 -8.08 -8.40 -20.96
N MET A 311 -8.50 -9.62 -20.61
CA MET A 311 -8.80 -10.66 -21.60
C MET A 311 -9.95 -10.25 -22.53
N ARG A 312 -11.01 -9.62 -21.99
CA ARG A 312 -12.14 -9.12 -22.79
C ARG A 312 -11.69 -8.05 -23.80
N THR A 313 -10.86 -7.10 -23.37
CA THR A 313 -10.33 -6.05 -24.26
C THR A 313 -9.38 -6.61 -25.31
N GLY A 314 -8.54 -7.60 -24.97
CA GLY A 314 -7.69 -8.31 -25.93
C GLY A 314 -8.48 -9.12 -26.98
N ARG A 315 -9.58 -9.76 -26.58
CA ARG A 315 -10.51 -10.44 -27.52
C ARG A 315 -11.12 -9.49 -28.54
N HIS A 316 -11.51 -8.30 -28.11
CA HIS A 316 -12.12 -7.28 -28.98
C HIS A 316 -11.15 -6.78 -30.07
N HIS A 317 -9.84 -6.83 -29.82
CA HIS A 317 -8.82 -6.41 -30.80
C HIS A 317 -8.31 -7.58 -31.68
N GLY A 318 -9.02 -8.72 -31.71
CA GLY A 318 -8.63 -9.89 -32.51
C GLY A 318 -7.38 -10.61 -31.99
N GLN A 319 -6.90 -10.28 -30.79
CA GLN A 319 -5.68 -10.83 -30.18
C GLN A 319 -5.98 -11.88 -29.11
N ALA A 320 -7.15 -12.53 -29.18
CA ALA A 320 -7.64 -13.46 -28.16
C ALA A 320 -6.62 -14.58 -27.89
N PRO A 321 -5.95 -14.60 -26.71
CA PRO A 321 -4.86 -15.55 -26.52
C PRO A 321 -5.36 -16.93 -26.06
N PHE A 322 -6.54 -17.03 -25.42
CA PHE A 322 -7.03 -18.28 -24.80
C PHE A 322 -8.56 -18.46 -24.83
N THR A 323 -9.00 -19.71 -25.03
CA THR A 323 -10.41 -20.14 -24.89
C THR A 323 -10.77 -20.34 -23.41
N LEU A 324 -12.05 -20.19 -23.04
CA LEU A 324 -12.50 -20.39 -21.65
C LEU A 324 -12.17 -21.80 -21.13
N ARG A 325 -12.33 -22.83 -21.99
CA ARG A 325 -11.98 -24.21 -21.66
C ARG A 325 -10.49 -24.37 -21.32
N ALA A 326 -9.60 -23.71 -22.06
CA ALA A 326 -8.17 -23.72 -21.78
C ALA A 326 -7.86 -23.07 -20.43
N VAL A 327 -8.48 -21.91 -20.13
CA VAL A 327 -8.31 -21.23 -18.84
C VAL A 327 -8.74 -22.12 -17.67
N LEU A 328 -9.90 -22.78 -17.79
CA LEU A 328 -10.40 -23.69 -16.75
C LEU A 328 -9.49 -24.92 -16.58
N GLY A 329 -9.07 -25.55 -17.68
CA GLY A 329 -8.18 -26.71 -17.64
C GLY A 329 -6.83 -26.40 -16.98
N TRP A 330 -6.20 -25.29 -17.38
CA TRP A 330 -4.95 -24.83 -16.77
C TRP A 330 -5.14 -24.37 -15.33
N GLY A 331 -6.31 -23.82 -14.98
CA GLY A 331 -6.66 -23.46 -13.60
C GLY A 331 -6.74 -24.67 -12.68
N VAL A 332 -7.40 -25.75 -13.11
CA VAL A 332 -7.47 -27.01 -12.36
C VAL A 332 -6.07 -27.61 -12.19
N TYR A 333 -5.27 -27.61 -13.26
CA TYR A 333 -3.88 -28.07 -13.19
C TYR A 333 -3.04 -27.25 -12.20
N ALA A 334 -3.13 -25.92 -12.26
CA ALA A 334 -2.42 -25.03 -11.34
C ALA A 334 -2.86 -25.27 -9.88
N ALA A 335 -4.14 -25.51 -9.62
CA ALA A 335 -4.64 -25.85 -8.30
C ALA A 335 -4.07 -27.18 -7.78
N LEU A 336 -4.01 -28.22 -8.63
CA LEU A 336 -3.37 -29.49 -8.29
C LEU A 336 -1.89 -29.31 -7.96
N VAL A 337 -1.15 -28.56 -8.79
CA VAL A 337 0.26 -28.22 -8.52
C VAL A 337 0.38 -27.48 -7.19
N GLY A 338 -0.49 -26.50 -6.92
CA GLY A 338 -0.52 -25.76 -5.65
C GLY A 338 -0.69 -26.67 -4.43
N ILE A 339 -1.61 -27.63 -4.48
CA ILE A 339 -1.82 -28.61 -3.41
C ILE A 339 -0.54 -29.42 -3.18
N LEU A 340 0.11 -29.91 -4.23
CA LEU A 340 1.36 -30.66 -4.13
C LEU A 340 2.50 -29.80 -3.56
N LEU A 341 2.57 -28.53 -3.94
CA LEU A 341 3.54 -27.58 -3.42
C LEU A 341 3.35 -27.31 -1.92
N VAL A 342 2.13 -27.41 -1.37
CA VAL A 342 1.92 -27.37 0.10
C VAL A 342 2.63 -28.53 0.79
N PHE A 343 2.53 -29.75 0.25
CA PHE A 343 3.25 -30.91 0.81
C PHE A 343 4.78 -30.77 0.66
N VAL A 344 5.25 -30.27 -0.48
CA VAL A 344 6.67 -29.93 -0.69
C VAL A 344 7.13 -28.86 0.30
N PHE A 345 6.33 -27.84 0.57
CA PHE A 345 6.69 -26.79 1.53
C PHE A 345 6.72 -27.30 2.97
N ARG A 346 5.75 -28.14 3.37
CA ARG A 346 5.72 -28.75 4.72
C ARG A 346 6.95 -29.60 5.01
N THR A 347 7.56 -30.21 4.00
CA THR A 347 8.71 -31.09 4.14
C THR A 347 10.03 -30.38 3.80
N GLY A 348 10.12 -29.70 2.65
CA GLY A 348 11.31 -29.02 2.13
C GLY A 348 11.42 -27.52 2.42
N GLY A 349 10.43 -26.93 3.09
CA GLY A 349 10.37 -25.49 3.40
C GLY A 349 10.40 -24.59 2.16
N TYR A 350 10.85 -23.34 2.37
CA TYR A 350 11.02 -22.34 1.29
C TYR A 350 11.96 -22.81 0.17
N ARG A 351 12.95 -23.65 0.49
CA ARG A 351 13.96 -24.11 -0.47
C ARG A 351 13.41 -25.15 -1.43
N GLY A 352 12.67 -26.15 -0.92
CA GLY A 352 11.98 -27.14 -1.74
C GLY A 352 10.92 -26.50 -2.64
N LEU A 353 10.16 -25.54 -2.09
CA LEU A 353 9.20 -24.75 -2.86
C LEU A 353 9.88 -23.99 -4.01
N ALA A 354 10.94 -23.22 -3.72
CA ALA A 354 11.67 -22.47 -4.74
C ALA A 354 12.25 -23.39 -5.83
N ALA A 355 12.81 -24.55 -5.43
CA ALA A 355 13.35 -25.52 -6.36
C ALA A 355 12.27 -26.07 -7.31
N MET A 356 11.08 -26.39 -6.79
CA MET A 356 9.96 -26.89 -7.62
C MET A 356 9.35 -25.82 -8.52
N LEU A 357 9.28 -24.57 -8.07
CA LEU A 357 8.87 -23.45 -8.94
C LEU A 357 9.85 -23.23 -10.09
N GLY A 358 11.15 -23.41 -9.85
CA GLY A 358 12.17 -23.39 -10.90
C GLY A 358 11.99 -24.51 -11.93
N VAL A 359 11.63 -25.72 -11.47
CA VAL A 359 11.27 -26.84 -12.38
C VAL A 359 10.04 -26.48 -13.20
N ALA A 360 9.00 -25.89 -12.60
CA ALA A 360 7.80 -25.49 -13.34
C ALA A 360 8.09 -24.44 -14.43
N LEU A 361 8.98 -23.48 -14.15
CA LEU A 361 9.44 -22.51 -15.15
C LEU A 361 10.24 -23.18 -16.28
N ALA A 362 11.12 -24.13 -15.93
CA ALA A 362 11.90 -24.90 -16.89
C ALA A 362 11.00 -25.81 -17.76
N THR A 363 9.94 -26.41 -17.20
CA THR A 363 8.92 -27.15 -17.95
C THR A 363 8.25 -26.23 -18.98
N PHE A 364 7.82 -25.03 -18.56
CA PHE A 364 7.19 -24.08 -19.48
C PHE A 364 8.14 -23.69 -20.64
N ALA A 365 9.40 -23.40 -20.34
CA ALA A 365 10.41 -23.09 -21.35
C ALA A 365 10.62 -24.25 -22.34
N SER A 366 10.55 -25.50 -21.87
CA SER A 366 10.81 -26.69 -22.69
C SER A 366 9.69 -27.08 -23.65
N GLY A 367 8.49 -26.49 -23.53
CA GLY A 367 7.31 -26.86 -24.31
C GLY A 367 7.51 -26.91 -25.83
N PRO A 368 8.06 -25.86 -26.48
CA PRO A 368 8.32 -25.86 -27.92
C PRO A 368 9.29 -26.95 -28.38
N VAL A 369 10.24 -27.33 -27.54
CA VAL A 369 11.27 -28.35 -27.85
C VAL A 369 10.61 -29.70 -28.02
N VAL A 370 9.69 -30.04 -27.12
CA VAL A 370 9.01 -31.33 -27.11
C VAL A 370 8.12 -31.52 -28.34
N VAL A 371 7.59 -30.42 -28.90
CA VAL A 371 6.81 -30.43 -30.15
C VAL A 371 7.70 -30.70 -31.36
N THR A 372 8.87 -30.05 -31.43
CA THR A 372 9.76 -30.09 -32.60
C THR A 372 10.71 -31.27 -32.60
N ALA A 373 10.89 -31.94 -31.45
CA ALA A 373 11.88 -33.00 -31.30
C ALA A 373 11.58 -34.21 -32.21
N PRO A 374 12.52 -34.62 -33.08
CA PRO A 374 12.33 -35.79 -33.93
C PRO A 374 12.24 -37.07 -33.10
N TRP A 375 11.53 -38.09 -33.60
CA TRP A 375 11.42 -39.40 -32.93
C TRP A 375 12.80 -40.01 -32.59
N ARG A 376 13.83 -39.72 -33.40
CA ARG A 376 15.21 -40.15 -33.18
C ARG A 376 15.89 -39.54 -31.94
N ALA A 377 15.48 -38.35 -31.52
CA ALA A 377 15.95 -37.74 -30.27
C ALA A 377 15.44 -38.51 -29.03
N TRP A 378 14.34 -39.26 -29.20
CA TRP A 378 13.76 -40.14 -28.18
C TRP A 378 14.26 -41.59 -28.29
N THR A 379 14.68 -42.08 -29.46
CA THR A 379 15.33 -43.41 -29.57
C THR A 379 16.72 -43.46 -28.92
N GLY A 380 17.30 -42.31 -28.56
CA GLY A 380 18.42 -42.20 -27.62
C GLY A 380 18.03 -42.29 -26.14
N THR A 381 16.89 -42.91 -25.79
CA THR A 381 16.41 -43.05 -24.40
C THR A 381 17.42 -43.69 -23.46
N LEU A 382 18.22 -44.66 -23.94
CA LEU A 382 19.27 -45.29 -23.13
C LEU A 382 20.43 -44.34 -22.83
N THR A 383 20.88 -43.55 -23.81
CA THR A 383 21.96 -42.57 -23.61
C THR A 383 21.46 -41.40 -22.77
N LEU A 384 20.23 -40.95 -22.97
CA LEU A 384 19.57 -39.95 -22.13
C LEU A 384 19.43 -40.43 -20.68
N ALA A 385 18.93 -41.65 -20.47
CA ALA A 385 18.78 -42.24 -19.15
C ALA A 385 20.14 -42.42 -18.45
N LEU A 386 21.18 -42.85 -19.19
CA LEU A 386 22.54 -42.96 -18.66
C LEU A 386 23.11 -41.59 -18.25
N VAL A 387 22.98 -40.57 -19.10
CA VAL A 387 23.45 -39.21 -18.79
C VAL A 387 22.74 -38.65 -17.55
N VAL A 388 21.42 -38.80 -17.47
CA VAL A 388 20.63 -38.39 -16.31
C VAL A 388 21.02 -39.18 -15.06
N LEU A 389 21.23 -40.48 -15.17
CA LEU A 389 21.60 -41.34 -14.04
C LEU A 389 22.99 -41.01 -13.52
N VAL A 390 23.98 -40.78 -14.40
CA VAL A 390 25.32 -40.32 -14.02
C VAL A 390 25.25 -38.94 -13.36
N ALA A 391 24.48 -38.02 -13.92
CA ALA A 391 24.33 -36.66 -13.38
C ALA A 391 23.64 -36.67 -12.00
N LEU A 392 22.58 -37.46 -11.82
CA LEU A 392 21.91 -37.63 -10.52
C LEU A 392 22.77 -38.38 -9.50
N GLY A 393 23.54 -39.39 -9.94
CA GLY A 393 24.54 -40.07 -9.10
C GLY A 393 25.61 -39.09 -8.60
N GLY A 394 26.11 -38.22 -9.48
CA GLY A 394 27.01 -37.12 -9.11
C GLY A 394 26.37 -36.13 -8.14
N SER A 395 25.11 -35.76 -8.34
CA SER A 395 24.36 -34.89 -7.41
C SER A 395 24.18 -35.53 -6.03
N ALA A 396 23.84 -36.82 -5.97
CA ALA A 396 23.68 -37.55 -4.72
C ALA A 396 25.02 -37.69 -3.98
N LEU A 397 26.11 -37.94 -4.71
CA LEU A 397 27.46 -37.95 -4.17
C LEU A 397 27.86 -36.57 -3.63
N ALA A 398 27.59 -35.50 -4.36
CA ALA A 398 27.86 -34.12 -3.91
C ALA A 398 27.05 -33.76 -2.66
N ALA A 399 25.79 -34.19 -2.59
CA ALA A 399 24.94 -34.05 -1.42
C ALA A 399 25.51 -34.76 -0.19
N TRP A 400 26.16 -35.90 -0.39
CA TRP A 400 26.77 -36.69 0.68
C TRP A 400 28.14 -36.15 1.13
N LEU A 401 28.97 -35.72 0.17
CA LEU A 401 30.34 -35.27 0.43
C LEU A 401 30.46 -33.82 0.91
N MET A 402 29.50 -32.94 0.57
CA MET A 402 29.60 -31.51 0.85
C MET A 402 28.41 -31.01 1.66
N PRO A 403 28.63 -30.30 2.79
CA PRO A 403 27.57 -29.57 3.47
C PRO A 403 26.87 -28.64 2.48
N LYS A 404 25.55 -28.81 2.31
CA LYS A 404 24.72 -28.06 1.35
C LYS A 404 25.00 -28.36 -0.14
N GLY A 405 25.65 -29.48 -0.46
CA GLY A 405 25.91 -29.91 -1.84
C GLY A 405 24.67 -30.01 -2.72
N VAL A 406 23.50 -30.32 -2.14
CA VAL A 406 22.21 -30.32 -2.85
C VAL A 406 21.85 -28.98 -3.50
N TYR A 407 22.22 -27.85 -2.90
CA TYR A 407 21.91 -26.53 -3.49
C TYR A 407 22.87 -26.19 -4.63
N LEU A 408 24.13 -26.60 -4.51
CA LEU A 408 25.12 -26.46 -5.58
C LEU A 408 24.72 -27.33 -6.78
N ALA A 409 24.32 -28.58 -6.55
CA ALA A 409 23.84 -29.48 -7.58
C ALA A 409 22.61 -28.91 -8.30
N TYR A 410 21.63 -28.41 -7.55
CA TYR A 410 20.46 -27.73 -8.12
C TYR A 410 20.86 -26.51 -8.96
N GLY A 411 21.69 -25.62 -8.40
CA GLY A 411 22.19 -24.43 -9.10
C GLY A 411 22.95 -24.76 -10.39
N ALA A 412 23.80 -25.79 -10.36
CA ALA A 412 24.52 -26.28 -11.53
C ALA A 412 23.55 -26.80 -12.60
N SER A 413 22.57 -27.63 -12.22
CA SER A 413 21.58 -28.14 -13.17
C SER A 413 20.71 -27.04 -13.76
N ALA A 414 20.36 -26.01 -12.99
CA ALA A 414 19.60 -24.86 -13.46
C ALA A 414 20.42 -23.99 -14.43
N LEU A 415 21.71 -23.78 -14.15
CA LEU A 415 22.62 -23.06 -15.03
C LEU A 415 22.81 -23.80 -16.35
N VAL A 416 23.08 -25.12 -16.31
CA VAL A 416 23.22 -25.95 -17.51
C VAL A 416 21.95 -25.92 -18.35
N PHE A 417 20.78 -26.10 -17.72
CA PHE A 417 19.50 -25.97 -18.41
C PHE A 417 19.34 -24.59 -19.06
N GLY A 418 19.63 -23.51 -18.33
CA GLY A 418 19.51 -22.14 -18.85
C GLY A 418 20.45 -21.84 -20.03
N LEU A 419 21.70 -22.31 -19.97
CA LEU A 419 22.68 -22.16 -21.06
C LEU A 419 22.26 -22.93 -22.32
N LEU A 420 21.80 -24.18 -22.17
CA LEU A 420 21.27 -24.98 -23.27
C LEU A 420 20.01 -24.35 -23.86
N TRP A 421 19.13 -23.82 -23.01
CA TRP A 421 17.91 -23.15 -23.47
C TRP A 421 18.21 -21.88 -24.28
N TRP A 422 19.21 -21.11 -23.85
CA TRP A 422 19.66 -19.92 -24.57
C TRP A 422 20.26 -20.26 -25.94
N ARG A 423 21.18 -21.23 -25.99
CA ARG A 423 21.86 -21.66 -27.22
C ARG A 423 20.91 -22.22 -28.28
N ARG A 424 19.84 -22.90 -27.86
CA ARG A 424 18.82 -23.47 -28.76
C ARG A 424 18.12 -22.43 -29.65
N GLN A 425 18.25 -21.14 -29.34
CA GLN A 425 17.68 -20.10 -30.20
C GLN A 425 18.44 -19.94 -31.52
N ASP A 426 19.68 -20.46 -31.61
CA ASP A 426 20.57 -20.24 -32.74
C ASP A 426 20.73 -21.46 -33.70
N GLU A 427 20.45 -22.70 -33.28
CA GLU A 427 20.55 -23.90 -34.16
C GLU A 427 19.51 -25.02 -33.88
N GLU A 428 19.11 -25.76 -34.94
CA GLU A 428 18.14 -26.88 -34.91
C GLU A 428 18.79 -28.28 -34.68
N ALA A 429 19.86 -28.38 -33.89
CA ALA A 429 20.54 -29.66 -33.68
C ALA A 429 19.74 -30.61 -32.74
N ALA A 430 19.38 -31.80 -33.22
CA ALA A 430 18.63 -32.81 -32.44
C ALA A 430 19.35 -33.24 -31.14
N ALA A 431 20.68 -33.21 -31.12
CA ALA A 431 21.48 -33.55 -29.95
C ALA A 431 21.32 -32.52 -28.80
N GLU A 432 21.24 -31.22 -29.11
CA GLU A 432 21.04 -30.18 -28.10
C GLU A 432 19.65 -30.26 -27.46
N GLN A 433 18.64 -30.64 -28.25
CA GLN A 433 17.28 -30.86 -27.75
C GLN A 433 17.22 -32.03 -26.75
N THR A 434 17.94 -33.13 -27.03
CA THR A 434 18.08 -34.27 -26.10
C THR A 434 18.81 -33.85 -24.81
N LEU A 435 19.89 -33.08 -24.92
CA LEU A 435 20.64 -32.58 -23.75
C LEU A 435 19.82 -31.63 -22.89
N LEU A 436 18.99 -30.77 -23.50
CA LEU A 436 18.09 -29.87 -22.77
C LEU A 436 17.06 -30.66 -21.95
N LEU A 437 16.45 -31.69 -22.55
CA LEU A 437 15.51 -32.57 -21.84
C LEU A 437 16.21 -33.37 -20.72
N ALA A 438 17.45 -33.80 -20.93
CA ALA A 438 18.29 -34.42 -19.90
C ALA A 438 18.50 -33.47 -18.71
N ALA A 439 18.87 -32.22 -19.01
CA ALA A 439 19.09 -31.18 -18.01
C ALA A 439 17.81 -30.85 -17.24
N LEU A 440 16.63 -30.88 -17.88
CA LEU A 440 15.34 -30.70 -17.20
C LEU A 440 15.06 -31.83 -16.20
N VAL A 441 15.27 -33.09 -16.59
CA VAL A 441 15.06 -34.24 -15.70
C VAL A 441 16.08 -34.22 -14.55
N TRP A 442 17.33 -33.85 -14.84
CA TRP A 442 18.35 -33.66 -13.81
C TRP A 442 17.98 -32.55 -12.82
N LEU A 443 17.50 -31.40 -13.32
CA LEU A 443 17.00 -30.30 -12.50
C LEU A 443 15.82 -30.73 -11.61
N ALA A 444 14.87 -31.48 -12.16
CA ALA A 444 13.74 -32.03 -11.41
C ALA A 444 14.19 -33.00 -10.32
N GLY A 445 15.13 -33.90 -10.61
CA GLY A 445 15.71 -34.80 -9.61
C GLY A 445 16.45 -34.04 -8.51
N ASN A 446 17.19 -32.99 -8.84
CA ASN A 446 17.84 -32.14 -7.84
C ASN A 446 16.83 -31.38 -6.98
N ALA A 447 15.67 -30.98 -7.51
CA ALA A 447 14.60 -30.37 -6.72
C ALA A 447 14.02 -31.38 -5.69
N VAL A 448 13.90 -32.65 -6.07
CA VAL A 448 13.52 -33.74 -5.15
C VAL A 448 14.59 -33.92 -4.08
N LEU A 449 15.88 -33.95 -4.44
CA LEU A 449 16.98 -34.05 -3.49
C LEU A 449 17.03 -32.89 -2.49
N VAL A 450 16.76 -31.65 -2.94
CA VAL A 450 16.63 -30.49 -2.06
C VAL A 450 15.52 -30.68 -1.03
N THR A 451 14.38 -31.22 -1.45
CA THR A 451 13.23 -31.51 -0.57
C THR A 451 13.56 -32.65 0.40
N ALA A 452 14.23 -33.69 -0.08
CA ALA A 452 14.65 -34.86 0.69
C ALA A 452 15.67 -34.49 1.76
N TRP A 453 16.69 -33.70 1.42
CA TRP A 453 17.77 -33.29 2.32
C TRP A 453 17.25 -32.54 3.55
N TRP A 454 16.33 -31.60 3.33
CA TRP A 454 15.78 -30.79 4.43
C TRP A 454 14.82 -31.55 5.34
N SER A 455 14.20 -32.61 4.82
CA SER A 455 13.20 -33.41 5.53
C SER A 455 13.74 -34.74 6.06
N GLU A 456 15.07 -34.93 6.06
CA GLU A 456 15.73 -36.19 6.43
C GLU A 456 15.13 -37.39 5.68
N GLY A 457 14.84 -37.21 4.39
CA GLY A 457 14.30 -38.23 3.50
C GLY A 457 12.76 -38.36 3.48
N ARG A 458 12.03 -37.78 4.46
CA ARG A 458 10.57 -37.93 4.55
C ARG A 458 9.80 -37.25 3.40
N GLY A 459 10.40 -36.23 2.78
CA GLY A 459 9.82 -35.44 1.70
C GLY A 459 10.03 -36.00 0.29
N VAL A 460 10.72 -37.13 0.13
CA VAL A 460 11.03 -37.71 -1.20
C VAL A 460 9.75 -37.99 -1.99
N GLY A 461 8.76 -38.64 -1.37
CA GLY A 461 7.50 -39.00 -2.04
C GLY A 461 6.71 -37.76 -2.53
N ALA A 462 6.58 -36.75 -1.66
CA ALA A 462 5.92 -35.50 -2.02
C ALA A 462 6.67 -34.76 -3.14
N GLY A 463 8.01 -34.71 -3.07
CA GLY A 463 8.85 -34.12 -4.10
C GLY A 463 8.74 -34.83 -5.45
N MET A 464 8.78 -36.16 -5.47
CA MET A 464 8.65 -36.96 -6.71
C MET A 464 7.28 -36.77 -7.35
N LEU A 465 6.20 -36.84 -6.58
CA LEU A 465 4.85 -36.64 -7.09
C LEU A 465 4.67 -35.23 -7.66
N ALA A 466 5.17 -34.21 -6.95
CA ALA A 466 5.15 -32.83 -7.44
C ALA A 466 5.93 -32.67 -8.75
N ALA A 467 7.15 -33.22 -8.83
CA ALA A 467 7.97 -33.16 -10.05
C ALA A 467 7.28 -33.84 -11.24
N LEU A 468 6.68 -35.02 -11.04
CA LEU A 468 5.95 -35.75 -12.09
C LEU A 468 4.75 -34.93 -12.61
N VAL A 469 3.95 -34.36 -11.71
CA VAL A 469 2.78 -33.54 -12.09
C VAL A 469 3.22 -32.24 -12.76
N VAL A 470 4.29 -31.60 -12.28
CA VAL A 470 4.87 -30.41 -12.90
C VAL A 470 5.39 -30.68 -14.32
N LEU A 471 5.90 -31.88 -14.60
CA LEU A 471 6.40 -32.27 -15.93
C LEU A 471 5.30 -32.80 -16.87
N ALA A 472 4.15 -33.23 -16.34
CA ALA A 472 3.06 -33.85 -17.10
C ALA A 472 2.61 -33.10 -18.38
N PRO A 473 2.56 -31.76 -18.42
CA PRO A 473 2.19 -31.03 -19.64
C PRO A 473 3.06 -31.34 -20.86
N LEU A 474 4.34 -31.67 -20.66
CA LEU A 474 5.24 -32.03 -21.76
C LEU A 474 4.81 -33.34 -22.43
N GLY A 475 4.41 -34.33 -21.63
CA GLY A 475 3.86 -35.59 -22.14
C GLY A 475 2.55 -35.36 -22.91
N MET A 476 1.67 -34.50 -22.40
CA MET A 476 0.40 -34.18 -23.07
C MET A 476 0.61 -33.54 -24.44
N ILE A 477 1.51 -32.56 -24.55
CA ILE A 477 1.81 -31.93 -25.84
C ILE A 477 2.48 -32.91 -26.80
N ARG A 478 3.32 -33.82 -26.30
CA ARG A 478 3.96 -34.82 -27.15
C ARG A 478 2.96 -35.74 -27.83
N VAL A 479 1.89 -36.10 -27.12
CA VAL A 479 0.78 -36.92 -27.64
C VAL A 479 -0.14 -36.08 -28.53
N ASN A 480 -0.41 -34.83 -28.15
CA ASN A 480 -1.25 -33.92 -28.93
C ASN A 480 -0.55 -32.57 -29.16
N PRO A 481 0.24 -32.44 -30.25
CA PRO A 481 0.99 -31.22 -30.55
C PRO A 481 0.14 -29.96 -30.68
N ARG A 482 -1.18 -30.10 -30.92
CA ARG A 482 -2.13 -28.97 -30.99
C ARG A 482 -2.30 -28.26 -29.64
N LEU A 483 -1.93 -28.90 -28.54
CA LEU A 483 -1.92 -28.32 -27.19
C LEU A 483 -0.62 -27.53 -26.90
N GLY A 484 0.32 -27.47 -27.84
CA GLY A 484 1.58 -26.75 -27.69
C GLY A 484 1.37 -25.25 -27.47
N TRP A 485 2.27 -24.64 -26.69
CA TRP A 485 2.26 -23.20 -26.43
C TRP A 485 3.51 -22.52 -27.01
N ARG A 486 3.40 -21.21 -27.26
CA ARG A 486 4.53 -20.37 -27.66
C ARG A 486 5.19 -19.75 -26.44
N VAL A 487 6.51 -19.86 -26.37
CA VAL A 487 7.31 -19.17 -25.35
C VAL A 487 7.63 -17.77 -25.88
N SER A 488 7.13 -16.75 -25.18
CA SER A 488 7.41 -15.35 -25.42
C SER A 488 7.60 -14.64 -24.07
N ALA A 489 8.11 -13.40 -24.08
CA ALA A 489 8.22 -12.62 -22.85
C ALA A 489 6.86 -12.48 -22.14
N GLN A 490 5.78 -12.28 -22.89
CA GLN A 490 4.43 -12.13 -22.34
C GLN A 490 3.85 -13.42 -21.76
N THR A 491 4.01 -14.57 -22.45
CA THR A 491 3.57 -15.85 -21.88
C THR A 491 4.41 -16.24 -20.67
N GLY A 492 5.70 -15.90 -20.66
CA GLY A 492 6.57 -16.02 -19.49
C GLY A 492 6.10 -15.19 -18.29
N VAL A 493 5.65 -13.95 -18.51
CA VAL A 493 5.04 -13.11 -17.45
C VAL A 493 3.80 -13.80 -16.86
N VAL A 494 2.87 -14.28 -17.69
CA VAL A 494 1.66 -14.96 -17.21
C VAL A 494 2.00 -16.18 -16.36
N VAL A 495 2.97 -17.00 -16.80
CA VAL A 495 3.43 -18.17 -16.04
C VAL A 495 4.08 -17.75 -14.72
N ALA A 496 4.95 -16.73 -14.74
CA ALA A 496 5.57 -16.20 -13.52
C ALA A 496 4.53 -15.68 -12.53
N LEU A 497 3.46 -15.02 -12.99
CA LEU A 497 2.34 -14.57 -12.15
C LEU A 497 1.61 -15.75 -11.51
N VAL A 498 1.27 -16.78 -12.29
CA VAL A 498 0.60 -17.99 -11.77
C VAL A 498 1.48 -18.67 -10.72
N LEU A 499 2.76 -18.87 -11.02
CA LEU A 499 3.72 -19.45 -10.09
C LEU A 499 3.90 -18.61 -8.83
N GLY A 500 3.90 -17.28 -8.95
CA GLY A 500 3.95 -16.34 -7.82
C GLY A 500 2.70 -16.45 -6.93
N VAL A 501 1.50 -16.53 -7.51
CA VAL A 501 0.25 -16.74 -6.77
C VAL A 501 0.27 -18.09 -6.04
N LEU A 502 0.71 -19.16 -6.70
CA LEU A 502 0.87 -20.47 -6.07
C LEU A 502 1.86 -20.41 -4.90
N ALA A 503 3.01 -19.76 -5.09
CA ALA A 503 4.00 -19.58 -4.04
C ALA A 503 3.40 -18.86 -2.83
N LEU A 504 2.75 -17.71 -3.03
CA LEU A 504 2.11 -16.94 -1.96
C LEU A 504 1.01 -17.73 -1.24
N GLY A 505 0.19 -18.48 -1.98
CA GLY A 505 -0.85 -19.34 -1.41
C GLY A 505 -0.26 -20.42 -0.50
N VAL A 506 0.81 -21.07 -0.95
CA VAL A 506 1.54 -22.06 -0.17
C VAL A 506 2.14 -21.43 1.09
N LEU A 507 2.79 -20.27 0.97
CA LEU A 507 3.37 -19.55 2.11
C LEU A 507 2.32 -19.10 3.13
N ALA A 508 1.18 -18.60 2.68
CA ALA A 508 0.07 -18.21 3.55
C ALA A 508 -0.50 -19.40 4.32
N SER A 509 -0.57 -20.58 3.69
CA SER A 509 -1.04 -21.80 4.35
C SER A 509 0.00 -22.46 5.28
N GLY A 510 1.28 -22.16 5.09
CA GLY A 510 2.38 -22.87 5.74
C GLY A 510 3.10 -22.10 6.85
N THR A 511 2.87 -20.80 6.99
CA THR A 511 3.48 -19.96 8.04
C THR A 511 2.60 -19.90 9.28
N TYR A 512 3.22 -20.00 10.47
CA TYR A 512 2.49 -20.07 11.75
C TYR A 512 1.53 -18.89 11.96
N TYR A 513 2.02 -17.66 11.80
CA TYR A 513 1.21 -16.47 12.06
C TYR A 513 0.06 -16.33 11.05
N ALA A 514 0.31 -16.58 9.76
CA ALA A 514 -0.75 -16.56 8.75
C ALA A 514 -1.79 -17.67 8.99
N SER A 515 -1.36 -18.91 9.28
CA SER A 515 -2.27 -20.03 9.59
C SER A 515 -3.15 -19.72 10.79
N LYS A 516 -2.56 -19.25 11.90
CA LYS A 516 -3.29 -18.89 13.12
C LYS A 516 -4.34 -17.81 12.85
N ARG A 517 -4.05 -16.84 11.97
CA ARG A 517 -5.02 -15.82 11.55
C ARG A 517 -6.17 -16.41 10.73
N PHE A 518 -5.97 -17.46 9.94
CA PHE A 518 -7.06 -18.15 9.24
C PHE A 518 -7.87 -19.09 10.15
N GLU A 519 -7.24 -19.66 11.19
CA GLU A 519 -7.92 -20.52 12.17
C GLU A 519 -8.93 -19.76 13.04
N THR A 520 -8.66 -18.49 13.37
CA THR A 520 -9.51 -17.67 14.25
C THR A 520 -10.62 -16.89 13.53
N VAL A 521 -10.99 -17.25 12.29
CA VAL A 521 -12.00 -16.52 11.49
C VAL A 521 -13.38 -16.48 12.18
N SER A 522 -13.86 -17.59 12.71
CA SER A 522 -15.19 -17.67 13.32
C SER A 522 -15.32 -16.83 14.60
N GLY A 523 -14.31 -16.88 15.48
CA GLY A 523 -14.29 -16.08 16.71
C GLY A 523 -14.19 -14.57 16.46
N ASP A 524 -13.44 -14.16 15.43
CA ASP A 524 -13.29 -12.75 15.03
C ASP A 524 -14.58 -12.14 14.46
N LEU A 525 -15.39 -12.94 13.76
CA LEU A 525 -16.69 -12.47 13.23
C LEU A 525 -17.67 -12.12 14.35
N GLY A 526 -17.70 -12.89 15.44
CA GLY A 526 -18.56 -12.63 16.59
C GLY A 526 -18.17 -11.36 17.36
N SER A 527 -16.86 -11.07 17.52
CA SER A 527 -16.40 -9.81 18.10
C SER A 527 -16.68 -8.61 17.19
N ARG A 528 -16.48 -8.76 15.87
CA ARG A 528 -16.78 -7.72 14.89
C ARG A 528 -18.26 -7.36 14.87
N TRP A 529 -19.15 -8.35 14.89
CA TRP A 529 -20.59 -8.11 14.91
C TRP A 529 -21.02 -7.29 16.14
N ARG A 530 -20.49 -7.63 17.33
CA ARG A 530 -20.74 -6.85 18.55
C ARG A 530 -20.22 -5.41 18.43
N HIS A 531 -19.00 -5.24 17.91
CA HIS A 531 -18.42 -3.92 17.65
C HIS A 531 -19.28 -3.09 16.69
N TRP A 532 -19.67 -3.69 15.57
CA TRP A 532 -20.53 -3.05 14.57
C TRP A 532 -21.90 -2.68 15.14
N ALA A 533 -22.52 -3.56 15.94
CA ALA A 533 -23.79 -3.26 16.59
C ALA A 533 -23.68 -2.07 17.57
N MET A 534 -22.57 -1.96 18.31
CA MET A 534 -22.31 -0.81 19.18
C MET A 534 -22.13 0.48 18.38
N GLY A 535 -21.30 0.46 17.33
CA GLY A 535 -21.12 1.61 16.43
C GLY A 535 -22.42 2.03 15.75
N ALA A 536 -23.22 1.06 15.31
CA ALA A 536 -24.54 1.28 14.70
C ALA A 536 -25.57 1.91 15.65
N SER A 537 -25.27 1.99 16.96
CA SER A 537 -26.16 2.61 17.95
C SER A 537 -25.76 4.04 18.33
N LEU A 538 -24.76 4.63 17.66
CA LEU A 538 -24.28 5.98 17.95
C LEU A 538 -25.20 7.11 17.42
N PRO A 539 -25.74 7.06 16.19
CA PRO A 539 -26.73 8.04 15.75
C PRO A 539 -28.07 7.83 16.48
N GLU A 540 -28.43 8.75 17.38
CA GLU A 540 -29.63 8.62 18.22
C GLU A 540 -30.82 9.40 17.66
N SER A 541 -30.58 10.60 17.14
CA SER A 541 -31.63 11.46 16.60
C SER A 541 -31.98 11.14 15.15
N GLY A 542 -33.20 11.48 14.71
CA GLY A 542 -33.60 11.32 13.30
C GLY A 542 -32.73 12.12 12.32
N ALA A 543 -32.19 13.26 12.76
CA ALA A 543 -31.24 14.04 11.97
C ALA A 543 -29.89 13.32 11.83
N GLU A 544 -29.34 12.77 12.92
CA GLU A 544 -28.10 11.99 12.91
C GLU A 544 -28.26 10.70 12.08
N GLN A 545 -29.44 10.09 12.02
CA GLN A 545 -29.65 8.93 11.13
C GLN A 545 -29.53 9.28 9.64
N TRP A 546 -29.91 10.50 9.24
CA TRP A 546 -29.84 10.95 7.85
C TRP A 546 -28.50 11.60 7.47
N PHE A 547 -27.90 12.36 8.37
CA PHE A 547 -26.69 13.16 8.12
C PHE A 547 -25.46 12.73 8.93
N GLY A 548 -25.61 11.76 9.82
CA GLY A 548 -24.55 11.25 10.69
C GLY A 548 -24.32 12.09 11.94
N ILE A 549 -23.48 11.57 12.84
CA ILE A 549 -22.99 12.31 14.02
C ILE A 549 -21.88 13.32 13.67
N GLY A 550 -21.44 13.30 12.41
CA GLY A 550 -20.45 14.18 11.82
C GLY A 550 -19.12 13.49 11.51
N VAL A 551 -18.48 13.92 10.42
CA VAL A 551 -17.19 13.39 9.96
C VAL A 551 -16.12 13.59 11.04
N GLY A 552 -15.36 12.54 11.34
CA GLY A 552 -14.29 12.52 12.34
C GLY A 552 -14.77 12.56 13.80
N ARG A 553 -16.07 12.35 14.06
CA ARG A 553 -16.64 12.36 15.42
C ARG A 553 -16.86 10.97 16.01
N TYR A 554 -16.57 9.91 15.25
CA TYR A 554 -16.74 8.53 15.72
C TYR A 554 -16.00 8.28 17.04
N ALA A 555 -14.69 8.49 17.08
CA ALA A 555 -13.86 8.14 18.24
C ALA A 555 -14.31 8.89 19.51
N GLU A 556 -14.65 10.17 19.39
CA GLU A 556 -15.17 11.00 20.48
C GLU A 556 -16.52 10.49 21.00
N ARG A 557 -17.49 10.23 20.11
CA ARG A 557 -18.82 9.75 20.52
C ARG A 557 -18.79 8.33 21.05
N PHE A 558 -18.02 7.45 20.42
CA PHE A 558 -17.82 6.08 20.89
C PHE A 558 -17.20 6.06 22.29
N PHE A 559 -16.21 6.92 22.52
CA PHE A 559 -15.60 7.14 23.83
C PHE A 559 -16.62 7.58 24.89
N LEU A 560 -17.49 8.53 24.57
CA LEU A 560 -18.44 9.10 25.53
C LEU A 560 -19.63 8.17 25.85
N GLN A 561 -20.06 7.33 24.91
CA GLN A 561 -21.38 6.67 24.98
C GLN A 561 -21.35 5.14 25.02
N LYS A 562 -20.34 4.47 24.45
CA LYS A 562 -20.45 3.03 24.12
C LYS A 562 -19.27 2.17 24.58
N THR A 563 -18.30 2.70 25.34
CA THR A 563 -17.21 1.86 25.87
C THR A 563 -17.76 0.78 26.80
N VAL A 564 -17.65 -0.48 26.38
CA VAL A 564 -18.01 -1.68 27.15
C VAL A 564 -17.35 -1.60 28.53
N GLU A 565 -18.12 -1.78 29.61
CA GLU A 565 -17.62 -1.84 31.00
C GLU A 565 -16.78 -0.63 31.46
N GLY A 566 -16.91 0.54 30.81
CA GLY A 566 -16.12 1.74 31.13
C GLY A 566 -14.67 1.69 30.65
N ALA A 567 -14.35 0.79 29.70
CA ALA A 567 -13.03 0.63 29.09
C ALA A 567 -12.74 1.72 28.04
N TYR A 568 -12.18 2.85 28.46
CA TYR A 568 -11.78 3.92 27.54
C TYR A 568 -10.27 3.92 27.23
N PRO A 569 -9.86 4.29 26.00
CA PRO A 569 -8.46 4.50 25.65
C PRO A 569 -7.88 5.69 26.41
N GLY A 570 -6.56 5.74 26.55
CA GLY A 570 -5.90 6.93 27.07
C GLY A 570 -6.11 8.14 26.16
N THR A 571 -5.95 9.33 26.72
CA THR A 571 -6.15 10.61 26.02
C THR A 571 -4.97 11.54 26.22
N HIS A 572 -4.88 12.53 25.35
CA HIS A 572 -3.99 13.67 25.56
C HIS A 572 -4.65 14.96 25.11
N GLN A 573 -4.30 16.06 25.77
CA GLN A 573 -4.74 17.40 25.43
C GLN A 573 -3.62 18.38 25.78
N LEU A 574 -3.45 19.41 24.95
CA LEU A 574 -2.65 20.57 25.32
C LEU A 574 -3.55 21.62 25.96
N SER A 575 -3.07 22.20 27.06
CA SER A 575 -3.75 23.27 27.77
C SER A 575 -2.72 24.27 28.25
N SER A 576 -3.18 25.45 28.67
CA SER A 576 -2.39 26.43 29.40
C SER A 576 -2.95 26.62 30.80
N ASP A 577 -2.10 26.97 31.77
CA ASP A 577 -2.55 27.42 33.08
C ASP A 577 -2.84 28.93 33.09
N ASP A 578 -3.33 29.44 34.23
CA ASP A 578 -3.67 30.85 34.40
C ASP A 578 -2.45 31.79 34.25
N ASP A 579 -1.24 31.25 34.45
CA ASP A 579 0.03 31.97 34.29
C ASP A 579 0.55 31.93 32.83
N GLY A 580 -0.22 31.33 31.91
CA GLY A 580 0.11 31.22 30.49
C GLY A 580 1.13 30.12 30.16
N ARG A 581 1.46 29.25 31.11
CA ARG A 581 2.36 28.10 30.89
C ARG A 581 1.61 26.99 30.17
N HIS A 582 2.16 26.53 29.05
CA HIS A 582 1.64 25.38 28.33
C HIS A 582 1.99 24.05 29.02
N PHE A 583 1.07 23.09 28.99
CA PHE A 583 1.29 21.76 29.54
C PHE A 583 0.53 20.69 28.75
N LEU A 584 1.10 19.48 28.75
CA LEU A 584 0.47 18.27 28.23
C LEU A 584 -0.31 17.57 29.35
N ARG A 585 -1.62 17.45 29.16
CA ARG A 585 -2.49 16.63 30.01
C ARG A 585 -2.61 15.23 29.41
N LEU A 586 -2.24 14.22 30.18
CA LEU A 586 -2.41 12.81 29.86
C LEU A 586 -3.54 12.22 30.68
N GLY A 587 -4.44 11.48 30.04
CA GLY A 587 -5.47 10.69 30.68
C GLY A 587 -5.14 9.20 30.62
N GLY A 588 -5.09 8.54 31.77
CA GLY A 588 -4.79 7.11 31.84
C GLY A 588 -5.99 6.25 31.38
N PRO A 589 -5.76 5.18 30.60
CA PRO A 589 -6.83 4.32 30.07
C PRO A 589 -7.61 3.59 31.17
N ARG A 590 -8.86 3.18 30.87
CA ARG A 590 -9.70 2.35 31.77
C ARG A 590 -9.92 0.91 31.32
N HIS A 591 -9.01 0.33 30.56
CA HIS A 591 -9.01 -1.10 30.22
C HIS A 591 -7.82 -1.83 30.84
N GLN A 592 -7.76 -3.15 30.69
CA GLN A 592 -6.58 -3.92 31.09
C GLN A 592 -5.38 -3.45 30.27
N LEU A 593 -4.29 -3.11 30.97
CA LEU A 593 -3.05 -2.66 30.36
C LEU A 593 -2.09 -3.84 30.23
N GLY A 594 -1.70 -4.14 29.00
CA GLY A 594 -0.50 -4.91 28.67
C GLY A 594 0.52 -4.01 27.95
N PHE A 595 1.51 -4.63 27.31
CA PHE A 595 2.61 -3.88 26.67
C PHE A 595 2.16 -3.07 25.43
N GLY A 596 1.16 -3.56 24.68
CA GLY A 596 0.67 -2.91 23.45
C GLY A 596 -0.57 -2.04 23.65
N GLU A 597 -1.19 -2.10 24.82
CA GLU A 597 -2.45 -1.43 25.12
C GLU A 597 -2.24 -0.02 25.70
N ILE A 598 -0.99 0.38 25.97
CA ILE A 598 -0.65 1.71 26.50
C ILE A 598 -0.82 2.78 25.42
N TYR A 599 -1.59 3.81 25.75
CA TYR A 599 -1.71 5.03 24.95
C TYR A 599 -0.48 5.91 25.15
N ARG A 600 0.25 6.19 24.07
CA ARG A 600 1.55 6.88 24.13
C ARG A 600 1.49 8.20 23.39
N VAL A 601 2.05 9.24 24.00
CA VAL A 601 2.40 10.50 23.34
C VAL A 601 3.92 10.53 23.21
N SER A 602 4.40 10.68 21.98
CA SER A 602 5.77 10.30 21.64
C SER A 602 6.46 11.33 20.77
N GLN A 603 7.78 11.43 20.88
CA GLN A 603 8.63 12.27 20.05
C GLN A 603 9.77 11.43 19.48
N ARG A 604 10.13 11.67 18.21
CA ARG A 604 11.29 11.03 17.59
C ARG A 604 12.56 11.53 18.27
N VAL A 605 13.48 10.61 18.57
CA VAL A 605 14.79 10.95 19.13
C VAL A 605 15.90 10.35 18.27
N SER A 606 17.11 10.91 18.40
CA SER A 606 18.27 10.47 17.62
C SER A 606 18.52 8.97 17.76
N SER A 607 18.69 8.28 16.61
CA SER A 607 19.00 6.85 16.59
C SER A 607 20.40 6.53 17.10
N THR A 608 21.27 7.55 17.26
CA THR A 608 22.67 7.45 17.69
C THR A 608 22.90 7.86 19.15
N LEU A 609 21.83 8.02 19.93
CA LEU A 609 21.88 8.41 21.34
C LEU A 609 22.84 7.54 22.17
N LYS A 610 23.45 8.15 23.20
CA LYS A 610 24.41 7.49 24.11
C LYS A 610 23.84 7.36 25.52
N ARG A 611 24.00 6.17 26.10
CA ARG A 611 23.60 5.85 27.48
C ARG A 611 24.67 6.33 28.49
N PRO A 612 24.30 6.61 29.75
CA PRO A 612 22.94 6.60 30.32
C PRO A 612 22.08 7.78 29.84
N LEU A 613 20.76 7.68 30.01
CA LEU A 613 19.81 8.76 29.66
C LEU A 613 19.23 9.34 30.95
N VAL A 614 19.45 10.63 31.20
CA VAL A 614 18.90 11.35 32.34
C VAL A 614 17.61 12.02 31.88
N VAL A 615 16.49 11.67 32.53
CA VAL A 615 15.19 12.27 32.24
C VAL A 615 14.79 13.17 33.40
N MET A 616 14.42 14.40 33.05
CA MET A 616 13.83 15.37 33.95
C MET A 616 12.42 15.66 33.49
N VAL A 617 11.45 15.53 34.38
CA VAL A 617 10.03 15.80 34.10
C VAL A 617 9.47 16.71 35.18
N GLU A 618 8.90 17.84 34.80
CA GLU A 618 8.06 18.66 35.69
C GLU A 618 6.60 18.25 35.49
N ALA A 619 6.01 17.62 36.51
CA ALA A 619 4.67 17.07 36.45
C ALA A 619 3.87 17.30 37.74
N ARG A 620 2.55 17.21 37.63
CA ARG A 620 1.62 17.17 38.75
C ARG A 620 0.47 16.20 38.46
N ALA A 621 -0.11 15.66 39.50
CA ALA A 621 -1.33 14.88 39.42
C ALA A 621 -2.51 15.69 40.01
N PRO A 622 -3.45 16.16 39.19
CA PRO A 622 -4.53 17.05 39.64
C PRO A 622 -5.57 16.34 40.53
N ASN A 623 -5.73 15.02 40.42
CA ASN A 623 -6.80 14.26 41.09
C ASN A 623 -6.34 13.43 42.31
N GLY A 624 -5.06 13.51 42.69
CA GLY A 624 -4.45 12.66 43.71
C GLY A 624 -2.95 12.56 43.50
N GLY A 625 -2.22 11.84 44.35
CA GLY A 625 -0.76 11.63 44.20
C GLY A 625 -0.38 10.17 43.99
N ALA A 626 -1.27 9.40 43.34
CA ALA A 626 -1.16 7.96 43.13
C ALA A 626 -0.99 7.59 41.65
N GLU A 627 -0.91 8.58 40.78
CA GLU A 627 -0.76 8.46 39.34
C GLU A 627 0.67 8.02 39.00
N ARG A 628 0.80 7.19 37.98
CA ARG A 628 2.08 6.64 37.54
C ARG A 628 2.36 7.07 36.12
N LEU A 629 3.37 7.92 35.98
CA LEU A 629 3.90 8.30 34.68
C LEU A 629 4.80 7.18 34.17
N HIS A 630 4.44 6.61 33.03
CA HIS A 630 5.27 5.70 32.26
C HIS A 630 6.11 6.48 31.27
N VAL A 631 7.41 6.25 31.30
CA VAL A 631 8.38 6.85 30.40
C VAL A 631 9.20 5.75 29.74
N GLU A 632 9.30 5.81 28.42
CA GLU A 632 10.07 4.82 27.66
C GLU A 632 10.86 5.44 26.51
N ILE A 633 11.98 4.81 26.18
CA ILE A 633 12.69 5.01 24.92
C ILE A 633 12.83 3.66 24.24
N CYS A 634 12.29 3.54 23.03
CA CYS A 634 12.21 2.28 22.30
C CYS A 634 12.71 2.42 20.86
N ARG A 635 13.22 1.33 20.27
CA ARG A 635 13.30 1.22 18.80
C ARG A 635 11.89 0.92 18.30
N LYS A 636 11.27 1.88 17.62
CA LYS A 636 9.88 1.78 17.16
C LYS A 636 9.74 2.50 15.82
N HIS A 637 9.17 1.82 14.82
CA HIS A 637 8.79 2.49 13.58
C HIS A 637 7.47 3.25 13.75
N LEU A 638 6.35 2.55 13.93
CA LEU A 638 5.04 3.17 14.13
C LEU A 638 4.27 2.59 15.32
N LEU A 639 4.08 1.26 15.37
CA LEU A 639 3.29 0.59 16.43
C LEU A 639 4.16 -0.30 17.31
N TYR A 640 4.88 -1.26 16.71
CA TYR A 640 5.59 -2.28 17.48
C TYR A 640 6.94 -1.78 18.00
N ALA A 641 7.06 -1.69 19.33
CA ALA A 641 8.29 -1.36 20.01
C ALA A 641 9.20 -2.60 20.19
N ARG A 642 10.52 -2.41 20.07
CA ARG A 642 11.56 -3.39 20.41
C ARG A 642 12.70 -2.72 21.16
N GLY A 643 13.40 -3.50 21.99
CA GLY A 643 14.61 -3.08 22.69
C GLY A 643 14.41 -1.76 23.44
N CYS A 644 13.59 -1.76 24.48
CA CYS A 644 13.16 -0.56 25.21
C CYS A 644 13.96 -0.34 26.50
N ALA A 645 14.13 0.93 26.87
CA ALA A 645 14.40 1.37 28.23
C ALA A 645 13.13 1.96 28.81
N ILE A 646 12.65 1.45 29.94
CA ILE A 646 11.33 1.78 30.49
C ILE A 646 11.46 2.06 31.98
N LYS A 647 10.78 3.10 32.45
CA LYS A 647 10.61 3.39 33.89
C LYS A 647 9.22 3.97 34.15
N SER A 648 8.59 3.50 35.22
CA SER A 648 7.38 4.13 35.76
C SER A 648 7.71 4.88 37.04
N VAL A 649 7.28 6.12 37.15
CA VAL A 649 7.50 6.99 38.32
C VAL A 649 6.17 7.46 38.89
N GLY A 650 6.07 7.54 40.21
CA GLY A 650 4.89 8.12 40.86
C GLY A 650 4.87 9.64 40.67
N VAL A 651 3.72 10.18 40.28
CA VAL A 651 3.50 11.62 40.17
C VAL A 651 2.82 12.09 41.45
N PRO A 652 3.45 13.01 42.20
CA PRO A 652 2.88 13.53 43.42
C PRO A 652 1.66 14.42 43.14
N GLY A 653 0.71 14.40 44.07
CA GLY A 653 -0.44 15.30 44.07
C GLY A 653 -0.04 16.71 44.54
N GLY A 654 -0.86 17.69 44.19
CA GLY A 654 -0.67 19.10 44.53
C GLY A 654 -0.01 19.90 43.42
N GLY A 655 0.97 20.75 43.76
CA GLY A 655 1.65 21.63 42.80
C GLY A 655 2.64 20.92 41.87
N TRP A 656 3.16 21.68 40.90
CA TRP A 656 4.22 21.24 39.98
C TRP A 656 5.46 20.76 40.74
N LYS A 657 5.96 19.55 40.42
CA LYS A 657 7.18 18.99 41.01
C LYS A 657 8.09 18.42 39.94
N GLN A 658 9.39 18.59 40.15
CA GLN A 658 10.42 18.05 39.29
C GLN A 658 10.76 16.62 39.71
N LEU A 659 10.71 15.70 38.75
CA LEU A 659 11.08 14.30 38.87
C LEU A 659 12.33 14.07 38.03
N GLU A 660 13.39 13.55 38.64
CA GLU A 660 14.63 13.22 37.96
C GLU A 660 14.93 11.74 38.11
N PHE A 661 15.25 11.08 36.99
CA PHE A 661 15.63 9.68 37.00
C PHE A 661 16.45 9.28 35.78
N VAL A 662 17.23 8.21 35.95
CA VAL A 662 17.95 7.57 34.84
C VAL A 662 17.07 6.52 34.17
N LEU A 663 16.98 6.57 32.84
CA LEU A 663 16.53 5.48 31.97
C LEU A 663 17.76 4.70 31.50
N ASP A 664 18.02 3.56 32.15
CA ASP A 664 19.05 2.62 31.72
C ASP A 664 18.42 1.25 31.45
N SER A 665 18.74 0.68 30.30
CA SER A 665 18.38 -0.68 29.92
C SER A 665 19.55 -1.30 29.19
N LYS A 666 19.98 -2.48 29.66
CA LYS A 666 21.06 -3.26 29.03
C LYS A 666 20.71 -3.63 27.58
N ASP A 667 19.42 -3.82 27.30
CA ASP A 667 18.90 -4.29 26.01
C ASP A 667 18.71 -3.15 24.98
N PHE A 668 18.62 -1.89 25.43
CA PHE A 668 18.56 -0.74 24.51
C PHE A 668 19.93 -0.51 23.87
N GLY A 669 20.08 -0.84 22.58
CA GLY A 669 21.34 -0.69 21.84
C GLY A 669 22.30 -1.89 21.89
N ALA A 670 21.81 -3.09 22.26
CA ALA A 670 22.56 -4.33 22.11
C ALA A 670 22.66 -4.74 20.63
N GLY A 671 23.74 -4.29 19.97
CA GLY A 671 24.08 -4.67 18.60
C GLY A 671 24.57 -3.48 17.76
N ALA A 672 25.62 -3.69 16.96
CA ALA A 672 25.90 -2.80 15.85
C ALA A 672 24.78 -2.98 14.83
N ASP A 673 23.73 -2.16 14.94
CA ASP A 673 22.62 -2.20 14.00
C ASP A 673 23.18 -1.88 12.61
N ARG A 674 23.22 -2.89 11.73
CA ARG A 674 23.71 -2.76 10.35
C ARG A 674 22.88 -1.73 9.54
N PHE A 675 21.72 -1.33 10.07
CA PHE A 675 20.81 -0.31 9.54
C PHE A 675 20.28 0.60 10.66
N PRO A 676 20.16 1.92 10.42
CA PRO A 676 19.63 2.84 11.42
C PRO A 676 18.16 2.51 11.73
N ARG A 677 17.89 2.12 12.97
CA ARG A 677 16.54 1.92 13.50
C ARG A 677 16.06 3.21 14.15
N PRO A 678 14.88 3.75 13.80
CA PRO A 678 14.37 4.94 14.46
C PRO A 678 14.13 4.66 15.95
N ALA A 679 14.39 5.67 16.78
CA ALA A 679 14.16 5.66 18.21
C ALA A 679 13.05 6.67 18.55
N VAL A 680 12.28 6.36 19.58
CA VAL A 680 11.13 7.15 20.01
C VAL A 680 11.16 7.25 21.53
N PHE A 681 11.02 8.47 22.06
CA PHE A 681 10.70 8.74 23.44
C PHE A 681 9.19 8.81 23.61
N SER A 682 8.62 8.14 24.60
CA SER A 682 7.17 8.11 24.84
C SER A 682 6.83 8.39 26.30
N LEU A 683 5.74 9.14 26.49
CA LEU A 683 5.08 9.39 27.76
C LEU A 683 3.69 8.75 27.75
N ALA A 684 3.28 8.19 28.88
CA ALA A 684 1.94 7.66 29.07
C ALA A 684 1.52 7.72 30.55
N ASP A 685 0.24 7.94 30.81
CA ASP A 685 -0.34 7.63 32.12
C ASP A 685 -0.80 6.17 32.13
N VAL A 686 -0.26 5.38 33.05
CA VAL A 686 -0.62 3.95 33.22
C VAL A 686 -1.47 3.71 34.48
N THR A 687 -1.91 4.77 35.14
CA THR A 687 -2.90 4.69 36.22
C THR A 687 -4.30 4.65 35.63
N LYS A 688 -5.08 3.65 36.06
CA LYS A 688 -6.41 3.40 35.52
C LYS A 688 -7.33 4.60 35.76
N GLY A 689 -7.66 5.34 34.71
CA GLY A 689 -8.45 6.56 34.80
C GLY A 689 -7.79 7.71 35.57
N GLY A 690 -6.47 7.68 35.70
CA GLY A 690 -5.66 8.77 36.25
C GLY A 690 -5.61 9.98 35.32
N MET A 691 -5.01 11.05 35.85
CA MET A 691 -4.70 12.25 35.07
C MET A 691 -3.35 12.78 35.51
N ILE A 692 -2.49 13.12 34.55
CA ILE A 692 -1.16 13.69 34.80
C ILE A 692 -1.02 14.92 33.91
N ASP A 693 -0.66 16.06 34.51
CA ASP A 693 -0.23 17.26 33.77
C ASP A 693 1.30 17.29 33.75
N ILE A 694 1.89 17.57 32.58
CA ILE A 694 3.34 17.66 32.36
C ILE A 694 3.65 19.03 31.77
N ALA A 695 4.40 19.86 32.50
CA ALA A 695 4.79 21.19 32.06
C ALA A 695 6.08 21.18 31.23
N LYS A 696 7.03 20.31 31.60
CA LYS A 696 8.32 20.24 30.92
C LYS A 696 8.90 18.84 30.97
N VAL A 697 9.56 18.44 29.89
CA VAL A 697 10.35 17.22 29.81
C VAL A 697 11.67 17.46 29.08
N SER A 698 12.75 16.93 29.63
CA SER A 698 14.09 16.95 29.04
C SER A 698 14.69 15.55 29.13
N VAL A 699 15.35 15.12 28.06
CA VAL A 699 16.00 13.81 27.96
C VAL A 699 17.45 14.03 27.54
N ILE A 700 18.35 13.99 28.51
CA ILE A 700 19.76 14.29 28.29
C ILE A 700 20.54 12.99 28.10
N ASP A 701 21.26 12.90 26.98
CA ASP A 701 22.15 11.79 26.70
C ASP A 701 23.53 11.95 27.37
N ALA A 702 24.38 10.92 27.29
CA ALA A 702 25.71 10.97 27.89
C ALA A 702 26.65 12.07 27.30
N LYS A 703 26.27 12.73 26.20
CA LYS A 703 26.99 13.89 25.65
C LYS A 703 26.50 15.22 26.21
N GLY A 704 25.47 15.21 27.05
CA GLY A 704 24.83 16.42 27.55
C GLY A 704 23.87 17.07 26.54
N THR A 705 23.46 16.36 25.49
CA THR A 705 22.49 16.88 24.50
C THR A 705 21.07 16.52 24.93
N ASP A 706 20.18 17.52 25.02
CA ASP A 706 18.74 17.26 25.15
C ASP A 706 18.21 16.71 23.82
N LEU A 707 17.51 15.58 23.88
CA LEU A 707 17.06 14.84 22.72
C LEU A 707 15.66 15.28 22.23
N LEU A 708 14.99 16.17 22.95
CA LEU A 708 13.65 16.66 22.62
C LEU A 708 13.71 18.09 22.05
N ASP A 709 13.06 18.29 20.90
CA ASP A 709 12.95 19.58 20.21
C ASP A 709 11.85 20.48 20.77
N ASN A 710 10.79 19.90 21.36
CA ASN A 710 9.65 20.61 21.95
C ASN A 710 9.26 20.02 23.32
N GLY A 711 10.16 20.12 24.29
CA GLY A 711 9.98 19.55 25.64
C GLY A 711 9.12 20.39 26.60
N ASP A 712 8.91 21.67 26.30
CA ASP A 712 8.13 22.63 27.11
C ASP A 712 6.72 22.92 26.55
N PHE A 713 6.38 22.30 25.41
CA PHE A 713 5.10 22.44 24.72
C PHE A 713 4.79 23.88 24.25
N ALA A 714 5.78 24.77 24.21
CA ALA A 714 5.59 26.16 23.77
C ALA A 714 5.22 26.25 22.28
N ALA A 715 5.69 25.30 21.46
CA ALA A 715 5.31 25.16 20.06
C ALA A 715 4.00 24.34 19.88
N GLY A 716 3.23 24.14 20.94
CA GLY A 716 2.03 23.30 20.90
C GLY A 716 2.36 21.83 20.65
N GLY A 717 1.70 21.22 19.67
CA GLY A 717 1.83 19.79 19.34
C GLY A 717 3.00 19.43 18.45
N ASP A 718 3.83 20.40 18.08
CA ASP A 718 4.96 20.22 17.17
C ASP A 718 5.89 19.09 17.68
N PHE A 719 6.31 18.22 16.76
CA PHE A 719 7.12 17.00 16.96
C PHE A 719 6.45 15.89 17.79
N TRP A 720 5.34 16.15 18.47
CA TRP A 720 4.63 15.15 19.26
C TRP A 720 3.63 14.35 18.42
N PHE A 721 3.65 13.04 18.61
CA PHE A 721 2.84 12.07 17.88
C PHE A 721 2.30 10.99 18.82
N PHE A 722 1.01 10.69 18.70
CA PHE A 722 0.39 9.68 19.55
C PHE A 722 0.20 8.34 18.84
N SER A 723 0.25 7.24 19.60
CA SER A 723 -0.03 5.89 19.10
C SER A 723 -0.79 5.04 20.12
N SER A 724 -1.63 4.14 19.62
CA SER A 724 -2.36 3.11 20.38
C SER A 724 -2.26 1.79 19.61
N ASP A 725 -1.47 0.84 20.11
CA ASP A 725 -1.06 -0.31 19.29
C ASP A 725 -2.11 -1.44 19.28
N ASN A 726 -2.43 -2.02 20.44
CA ASN A 726 -3.33 -3.19 20.54
C ASN A 726 -4.79 -2.84 20.87
N PHE A 727 -5.10 -1.60 21.23
CA PHE A 727 -6.46 -1.14 21.56
C PHE A 727 -7.00 -0.20 20.47
N HIS A 728 -7.42 -0.79 19.35
CA HIS A 728 -7.76 -0.07 18.10
C HIS A 728 -9.27 0.13 17.87
N LEU A 729 -10.12 -0.75 18.41
CA LEU A 729 -11.57 -0.73 18.17
C LEU A 729 -12.25 0.62 18.47
N PRO A 730 -11.90 1.38 19.53
CA PRO A 730 -12.55 2.67 19.80
C PRO A 730 -12.29 3.76 18.75
N TRP A 731 -11.31 3.56 17.87
CA TRP A 731 -10.87 4.58 16.91
C TRP A 731 -11.52 4.43 15.53
N GLN A 732 -12.15 3.29 15.25
CA GLN A 732 -12.71 2.97 13.93
C GLN A 732 -13.77 1.87 13.99
N GLU A 733 -14.75 1.93 13.08
CA GLU A 733 -15.85 0.96 12.96
C GLU A 733 -15.42 -0.37 12.34
N ASP A 734 -14.30 -0.43 11.64
CA ASP A 734 -13.86 -1.59 10.86
C ASP A 734 -14.90 -2.06 9.82
N ASN A 735 -15.61 -1.11 9.20
CA ASN A 735 -16.48 -1.33 8.05
C ASN A 735 -16.77 0.02 7.35
N LEU A 736 -16.50 0.10 6.05
CA LEU A 736 -16.60 1.33 5.26
C LEU A 736 -18.04 1.88 5.21
N TRP A 737 -19.03 1.03 5.01
CA TRP A 737 -20.42 1.47 4.92
C TRP A 737 -20.98 1.85 6.27
N LEU A 738 -20.63 1.11 7.33
CA LEU A 738 -21.00 1.46 8.69
C LEU A 738 -20.34 2.78 9.11
N HIS A 739 -19.07 2.99 8.78
CA HIS A 739 -18.36 4.24 9.01
C HIS A 739 -19.08 5.42 8.33
N LEU A 740 -19.42 5.27 7.04
CA LEU A 740 -20.19 6.29 6.33
C LEU A 740 -21.58 6.51 6.94
N TRP A 741 -22.24 5.46 7.42
CA TRP A 741 -23.54 5.57 8.06
C TRP A 741 -23.45 6.31 9.40
N VAL A 742 -22.47 5.99 10.23
CA VAL A 742 -22.29 6.64 11.53
C VAL A 742 -21.92 8.11 11.33
N GLU A 743 -20.93 8.42 10.50
CA GLU A 743 -20.40 9.78 10.39
C GLU A 743 -21.17 10.68 9.42
N GLN A 744 -21.83 10.13 8.39
CA GLN A 744 -22.50 10.88 7.33
C GLN A 744 -23.97 10.47 7.08
N GLY A 745 -24.48 9.51 7.86
CA GLY A 745 -25.87 9.05 7.80
C GLY A 745 -26.22 8.31 6.50
N TRP A 746 -27.52 8.02 6.33
CA TRP A 746 -28.03 7.42 5.09
C TRP A 746 -27.69 8.23 3.84
N PHE A 747 -27.63 9.55 3.94
CA PHE A 747 -27.28 10.41 2.81
C PHE A 747 -25.87 10.12 2.30
N GLY A 748 -24.88 10.05 3.20
CA GLY A 748 -23.49 9.73 2.83
C GLY A 748 -23.33 8.32 2.27
N VAL A 749 -23.98 7.32 2.88
CA VAL A 749 -23.96 5.93 2.39
C VAL A 749 -24.52 5.84 0.97
N ILE A 750 -25.67 6.46 0.70
CA ILE A 750 -26.30 6.44 -0.61
C ILE A 750 -25.42 7.18 -1.62
N ALA A 751 -24.95 8.39 -1.31
CA ALA A 751 -24.13 9.19 -2.22
C ALA A 751 -22.83 8.45 -2.60
N PHE A 752 -22.12 7.90 -1.62
CA PHE A 752 -20.87 7.16 -1.85
C PHE A 752 -21.13 5.86 -2.62
N SER A 753 -22.16 5.10 -2.25
CA SER A 753 -22.47 3.83 -2.90
C SER A 753 -22.90 4.03 -4.35
N LEU A 754 -23.75 5.03 -4.63
CA LEU A 754 -24.13 5.37 -6.00
C LEU A 754 -22.92 5.81 -6.83
N LEU A 755 -22.05 6.65 -6.26
CA LEU A 755 -20.82 7.06 -6.92
C LEU A 755 -19.94 5.86 -7.27
N GLY A 756 -19.65 5.00 -6.30
CA GLY A 756 -18.82 3.80 -6.46
C GLY A 756 -19.42 2.82 -7.47
N LEU A 757 -20.71 2.54 -7.40
CA LEU A 757 -21.41 1.63 -8.32
C LEU A 757 -21.41 2.17 -9.75
N VAL A 758 -21.72 3.45 -9.96
CA VAL A 758 -21.75 4.05 -11.31
C VAL A 758 -20.35 4.12 -11.91
N ALA A 759 -19.34 4.50 -11.11
CA ALA A 759 -17.95 4.51 -11.56
C ALA A 759 -17.48 3.09 -11.95
N LEU A 760 -17.72 2.08 -11.10
CA LEU A 760 -17.36 0.69 -11.38
C LEU A 760 -18.11 0.14 -12.60
N TRP A 761 -19.41 0.39 -12.68
CA TRP A 761 -20.24 0.00 -13.81
C TRP A 761 -19.70 0.58 -15.11
N ARG A 762 -19.35 1.87 -15.13
CA ARG A 762 -18.90 2.56 -16.34
C ARG A 762 -17.64 1.94 -16.95
N VAL A 763 -16.68 1.52 -16.12
CA VAL A 763 -15.41 0.90 -16.56
C VAL A 763 -15.46 -0.63 -16.66
N SER A 764 -16.52 -1.29 -16.18
CA SER A 764 -16.66 -2.75 -16.32
C SER A 764 -17.63 -3.15 -17.44
N MET A 765 -18.77 -2.49 -17.53
CA MET A 765 -19.88 -2.85 -18.44
C MET A 765 -20.42 -1.67 -19.25
N GLY A 766 -20.21 -0.44 -18.79
CA GLY A 766 -20.73 0.77 -19.42
C GLY A 766 -19.90 1.30 -20.59
N ARG A 767 -20.11 2.59 -20.91
CA ARG A 767 -19.51 3.25 -22.09
C ARG A 767 -17.98 3.33 -22.06
N ALA A 768 -17.36 3.21 -20.88
CA ALA A 768 -15.90 3.22 -20.76
C ALA A 768 -15.29 1.81 -20.59
N ALA A 769 -16.07 0.73 -20.71
CA ALA A 769 -15.60 -0.64 -20.50
C ALA A 769 -14.46 -1.08 -21.43
N HIS A 770 -14.33 -0.42 -22.58
CA HIS A 770 -13.26 -0.68 -23.56
C HIS A 770 -12.13 0.33 -23.50
N HIS A 771 -12.15 1.27 -22.54
CA HIS A 771 -11.06 2.22 -22.37
C HIS A 771 -9.79 1.48 -21.90
N PRO A 772 -8.58 1.86 -22.34
CA PRO A 772 -7.36 1.17 -21.93
C PRO A 772 -7.13 1.09 -20.42
N LEU A 773 -7.56 2.13 -19.67
CA LEU A 773 -7.46 2.16 -18.21
C LEU A 773 -8.60 1.42 -17.48
N ALA A 774 -9.59 0.89 -18.21
CA ALA A 774 -10.78 0.29 -17.61
C ALA A 774 -10.46 -0.93 -16.73
N PRO A 775 -9.59 -1.89 -17.14
CA PRO A 775 -9.27 -3.06 -16.32
C PRO A 775 -8.67 -2.71 -14.94
N PRO A 776 -7.59 -1.92 -14.82
CA PRO A 776 -7.01 -1.62 -13.51
C PRO A 776 -7.92 -0.73 -12.65
N LEU A 777 -8.69 0.20 -13.24
CA LEU A 777 -9.65 1.02 -12.49
C LEU A 777 -10.76 0.16 -11.87
N ALA A 778 -11.35 -0.75 -12.64
CA ALA A 778 -12.40 -1.62 -12.14
C ALA A 778 -11.87 -2.57 -11.05
N GLY A 779 -10.69 -3.15 -11.28
CA GLY A 779 -10.02 -4.01 -10.30
C GLY A 779 -9.69 -3.29 -8.99
N ALA A 780 -9.15 -2.07 -9.08
CA ALA A 780 -8.84 -1.22 -7.93
C ALA A 780 -10.08 -0.95 -7.08
N MET A 781 -11.18 -0.54 -7.72
CA MET A 781 -12.43 -0.26 -7.03
C MET A 781 -13.05 -1.52 -6.40
N LEU A 782 -13.09 -2.64 -7.12
CA LEU A 782 -13.63 -3.88 -6.57
C LEU A 782 -12.80 -4.37 -5.38
N GLY A 783 -11.47 -4.31 -5.47
CA GLY A 783 -10.59 -4.70 -4.38
C GLY A 783 -10.75 -3.82 -3.15
N PHE A 784 -10.83 -2.50 -3.35
CA PHE A 784 -11.05 -1.52 -2.29
C PHE A 784 -12.41 -1.71 -1.59
N PHE A 785 -13.51 -1.86 -2.35
CA PHE A 785 -14.84 -2.05 -1.75
C PHE A 785 -14.95 -3.41 -1.02
N SER A 786 -14.32 -4.45 -1.56
CA SER A 786 -14.29 -5.76 -0.93
C SER A 786 -13.51 -5.74 0.39
N LEU A 787 -12.39 -5.01 0.44
CA LEU A 787 -11.65 -4.74 1.68
C LEU A 787 -12.47 -3.88 2.65
N GLY A 788 -13.22 -2.90 2.14
CA GLY A 788 -14.07 -1.99 2.89
C GLY A 788 -15.21 -2.68 3.65
N ALA A 789 -15.61 -3.89 3.25
CA ALA A 789 -16.57 -4.70 4.01
C ALA A 789 -16.09 -5.06 5.42
N PHE A 790 -14.79 -4.92 5.70
CA PHE A 790 -14.17 -5.30 6.97
C PHE A 790 -13.26 -4.22 7.56
N ASN A 791 -13.18 -3.03 6.95
CA ASN A 791 -12.31 -1.94 7.41
C ASN A 791 -12.92 -0.57 7.11
N SER A 792 -12.71 0.40 8.01
CA SER A 792 -12.91 1.81 7.72
C SER A 792 -11.74 2.29 6.85
N LEU A 793 -12.00 2.69 5.60
CA LEU A 793 -10.95 3.03 4.61
C LEU A 793 -10.87 4.53 4.29
N VAL A 794 -11.91 5.30 4.65
CA VAL A 794 -11.99 6.74 4.34
C VAL A 794 -11.68 7.66 5.53
N ASN A 795 -11.21 7.07 6.63
CA ASN A 795 -10.68 7.75 7.82
C ASN A 795 -9.21 8.18 7.66
N ALA A 796 -8.61 7.97 6.48
CA ALA A 796 -7.27 8.40 6.13
C ALA A 796 -7.34 9.37 4.94
N PRO A 797 -7.07 10.68 5.12
CA PRO A 797 -7.27 11.69 4.08
C PRO A 797 -6.54 11.37 2.78
N ARG A 798 -5.31 10.84 2.86
CA ARG A 798 -4.54 10.47 1.67
C ARG A 798 -5.24 9.41 0.83
N LEU A 799 -5.69 8.34 1.49
CA LEU A 799 -6.41 7.24 0.84
C LEU A 799 -7.76 7.70 0.27
N THR A 800 -8.46 8.57 0.99
CA THR A 800 -9.70 9.22 0.55
C THR A 800 -9.48 10.02 -0.74
N THR A 801 -8.42 10.82 -0.83
CA THR A 801 -8.08 11.54 -2.08
C THR A 801 -7.91 10.59 -3.25
N PHE A 802 -7.18 9.48 -3.05
CA PHE A 802 -6.92 8.51 -4.09
C PHE A 802 -8.16 7.79 -4.60
N VAL A 803 -9.02 7.28 -3.71
CA VAL A 803 -10.22 6.55 -4.16
C VAL A 803 -11.16 7.48 -4.93
N PHE A 804 -11.35 8.73 -4.48
CA PHE A 804 -12.16 9.70 -5.21
C PHE A 804 -11.52 10.08 -6.55
N MET A 805 -10.21 10.29 -6.59
CA MET A 805 -9.48 10.54 -7.83
C MET A 805 -9.70 9.43 -8.87
N LEU A 806 -9.61 8.16 -8.47
CA LEU A 806 -9.84 7.03 -9.38
C LEU A 806 -11.31 6.93 -9.82
N MET A 807 -12.28 7.21 -8.94
CA MET A 807 -13.70 7.28 -9.30
C MET A 807 -13.98 8.42 -10.29
N TRP A 808 -13.34 9.58 -10.12
CA TRP A 808 -13.42 10.70 -11.06
C TRP A 808 -12.87 10.35 -12.43
N VAL A 809 -11.70 9.70 -12.47
CA VAL A 809 -11.12 9.21 -13.72
C VAL A 809 -12.06 8.21 -14.38
N ALA A 810 -12.60 7.24 -13.64
CA ALA A 810 -13.55 6.25 -14.15
C ALA A 810 -14.81 6.90 -14.74
N LEU A 811 -15.36 7.93 -14.09
CA LEU A 811 -16.50 8.71 -14.59
C LEU A 811 -16.16 9.63 -15.76
N GLY A 812 -14.93 10.12 -15.85
CA GLY A 812 -14.52 11.10 -16.86
C GLY A 812 -14.07 10.51 -18.18
N VAL A 813 -13.33 9.40 -18.17
CA VAL A 813 -12.69 8.86 -19.40
C VAL A 813 -13.71 8.44 -20.47
N ARG A 814 -13.35 8.67 -21.74
CA ARG A 814 -14.10 8.24 -22.92
C ARG A 814 -13.25 7.38 -23.85
N VAL A 815 -13.89 6.41 -24.51
CA VAL A 815 -13.29 5.63 -25.60
C VAL A 815 -13.30 6.49 -26.86
N GLY A 816 -12.16 6.63 -27.55
CA GLY A 816 -12.08 7.37 -28.81
C GLY A 816 -12.89 6.70 -29.94
N ARG A 817 -13.45 7.51 -30.85
CA ARG A 817 -14.39 7.08 -31.90
C ARG A 817 -13.83 6.03 -32.88
N GLU A 818 -12.52 5.99 -33.13
CA GLU A 818 -11.89 4.96 -33.99
C GLU A 818 -12.09 3.52 -33.47
N ALA A 819 -12.25 3.33 -32.16
CA ALA A 819 -12.55 2.02 -31.59
C ALA A 819 -14.06 1.67 -31.62
N SER A 820 -14.92 2.65 -31.94
CA SER A 820 -16.37 2.47 -31.96
C SER A 820 -16.92 2.00 -33.31
N ASP A 821 -16.20 2.23 -34.42
CA ASP A 821 -16.58 1.73 -35.75
C ASP A 821 -16.41 0.20 -35.89
N GLY A 822 -15.58 -0.43 -35.04
CA GLY A 822 -15.58 -1.88 -34.88
C GLY A 822 -16.88 -2.47 -34.29
N ARG A 823 -17.89 -1.64 -33.95
CA ARG A 823 -19.24 -2.09 -33.60
C ARG A 823 -20.19 -2.18 -34.81
N ARG A 824 -19.78 -1.73 -35.99
CA ARG A 824 -20.61 -1.71 -37.21
C ARG A 824 -20.10 -2.59 -38.35
N ALA A 825 -19.01 -3.34 -38.14
CA ALA A 825 -18.50 -4.32 -39.09
C ALA A 825 -18.74 -5.76 -38.59
#